data_AF-A0A6V8IJL2-F1
#
_entry.id   AF-A0A6V8IJL2-F1
#
_cell.length_a   1.000
_cell.length_b   1.000
_cell.length_c   1.000
_cell.angle_alpha   90.00
_cell.angle_beta   90.00
_cell.angle_gamma   90.00
#
_symmetry.space_group_name_H-M   'P 1'
#
loop_
_entity.id
_entity.type
_entity.pdbx_description
1 polymer ?
#
loop_
_entity_poly.entity_id
_entity_poly.type
_entity_poly.pdbx_seq_one_letter_code
_entity_poly.pdbx_strand_id
1 'polypeptide(L)'
;MAGGTSYTHRSVYVGNGGTISGSTSTDASGNVTINESYFLINNTLSGATAAQYGAIIAQSGDVGTNLSATSAGAVLASGGIISGVTVGNSAAALAFNGGTINNYNIASGGGLLVGDQSLNASASAILTSKGLTDLSGAGFVSGGVVHTGATETLTSGGTDKGSLIQGTQYVSAGGLTISDTVNSGGVQNLYTGAVTTGTVVGSGGTTVASSGAIVSATTVSGGNVLLNAAAVLRGAVVAAGGKLTVSSGAAASNVTVSSGGTESVLSGGTVSGGTVLQGGNEIVASGATSLNVTVSSGGSLTVAAGAVLAGTQVVQGAVIDVDTLSYVSGGTVKLDGNTLTISEGGSTWQTTFGGAFKSTDYFVLGRDPVDGSTIATFVCFCAGTLIRTESGEKVVEELKIGDRVLTYVAGREVVQPVTWVGHRTAQVRADLPVDQAGYPVRILKDAISPGVPHQDLVVTPEHCLYFEGRFVPARMLVNGRSVFYDLTMTNYEYFHVETESHSILWSNGALSESYLDTGNRREFGQQGGIVRLVSGPTREWSVDSAAPLAVTRDLVEPIYRTLEERAVEMSLPDQRKPVVLTEDANLHLVTSAGHRINPARRAENGDFVFMLPAGIDEVYIVSRASRPADVFGPMVDDRRYLGVLVGNISLWAGNGQKSLTAHVTEDNLSGWNNREEGGVRWTNGNALLNLPARQDLSISVLTIEVKNAGPYVLDDENDAVAVVAS
;
A
#
# COMPACT_ATOMS: atom_id res chain seq x y z
N MET A 1 80.16 32.00 24.87
CA MET A 1 79.61 32.86 25.93
C MET A 1 78.29 32.28 26.37
N ALA A 2 78.08 32.26 27.69
CA ALA A 2 77.07 31.50 28.39
C ALA A 2 75.63 31.83 27.98
N GLY A 3 74.79 30.80 28.03
CA GLY A 3 73.33 30.89 27.94
C GLY A 3 72.73 29.55 28.37
N GLY A 4 73.07 29.10 29.58
CA GLY A 4 72.53 27.88 30.14
C GLY A 4 71.03 28.01 30.34
N THR A 5 70.24 27.20 29.64
CA THR A 5 68.87 26.89 30.03
C THR A 5 68.95 25.67 30.93
N SER A 6 69.07 25.91 32.22
CA SER A 6 68.90 24.89 33.23
C SER A 6 67.45 24.40 33.16
N TYR A 7 67.22 23.18 32.66
CA TYR A 7 65.95 22.50 32.87
C TYR A 7 65.89 22.11 34.34
N THR A 8 65.40 23.02 35.17
CA THR A 8 65.00 22.69 36.53
C THR A 8 63.86 21.68 36.43
N HIS A 9 64.13 20.42 36.78
CA HIS A 9 63.10 19.46 37.18
C HIS A 9 62.40 20.04 38.42
N ARG A 10 61.44 20.94 38.20
CA ARG A 10 60.44 21.28 39.21
C ARG A 10 59.35 20.23 39.07
N SER A 11 59.36 19.26 39.98
CA SER A 11 58.14 18.52 40.31
C SER A 11 57.12 19.56 40.80
N VAL A 12 56.27 20.03 39.90
CA VAL A 12 55.08 20.79 40.30
C VAL A 12 54.15 19.76 40.91
N TYR A 13 54.13 19.71 42.25
CA TYR A 13 53.09 19.00 42.98
C TYR A 13 51.77 19.73 42.70
N VAL A 14 51.05 19.27 41.69
CA VAL A 14 49.62 19.55 41.56
C VAL A 14 48.97 18.87 42.76
N GLY A 15 48.14 19.59 43.52
CA GLY A 15 47.68 19.23 44.87
C GLY A 15 46.97 17.88 45.09
N ASN A 16 46.91 17.01 44.07
CA ASN A 16 46.27 15.69 44.09
C ASN A 16 47.24 14.51 43.92
N GLY A 17 48.56 14.68 44.08
CA GLY A 17 49.48 13.52 44.18
C GLY A 17 49.76 12.76 42.87
N GLY A 18 49.45 13.33 41.72
CA GLY A 18 49.77 12.76 40.40
C GLY A 18 51.28 12.76 40.08
N THR A 19 51.69 11.92 39.13
CA THR A 19 53.10 11.86 38.68
C THR A 19 53.22 12.51 37.30
N ILE A 20 54.09 13.51 37.20
CA ILE A 20 54.43 14.20 35.95
C ILE A 20 55.79 13.68 35.46
N SER A 21 55.85 13.19 34.23
CA SER A 21 57.12 12.91 33.57
C SER A 21 57.33 13.90 32.43
N GLY A 22 58.15 14.93 32.68
CA GLY A 22 58.59 15.90 31.68
C GLY A 22 58.11 17.34 31.89
N SER A 23 57.81 18.08 30.82
CA SER A 23 57.65 19.54 30.83
C SER A 23 56.21 19.99 31.08
N THR A 24 56.02 20.98 31.95
CA THR A 24 54.72 21.61 32.20
C THR A 24 54.83 23.13 32.14
N SER A 25 53.74 23.78 31.75
CA SER A 25 53.58 25.22 31.87
C SER A 25 52.29 25.53 32.60
N THR A 26 52.30 26.58 33.43
CA THR A 26 51.11 27.08 34.13
C THR A 26 50.83 28.48 33.65
N ASP A 27 49.60 28.76 33.22
CA ASP A 27 49.21 30.11 32.83
C ASP A 27 48.94 31.02 34.05
N ALA A 28 48.69 32.31 33.80
CA ALA A 28 48.41 33.30 34.86
C ALA A 28 47.12 33.01 35.64
N SER A 29 46.27 32.10 35.16
CA SER A 29 45.03 31.66 35.79
C SER A 29 45.19 30.34 36.55
N GLY A 30 46.40 29.75 36.57
CA GLY A 30 46.70 28.51 37.27
C GLY A 30 46.42 27.23 36.48
N ASN A 31 46.07 27.32 35.19
CA ASN A 31 45.78 26.14 34.38
C ASN A 31 47.07 25.42 34.00
N VAL A 32 47.07 24.09 34.15
CA VAL A 32 48.25 23.25 33.88
C VAL A 32 48.21 22.75 32.43
N THR A 33 49.29 23.00 31.69
CA THR A 33 49.51 22.46 30.34
C THR A 33 50.67 21.46 30.34
N ILE A 34 50.45 20.28 29.77
CA ILE A 34 51.45 19.22 29.58
C ILE A 34 51.93 19.26 28.13
N ASN A 35 53.22 19.51 27.91
CA ASN A 35 53.84 19.59 26.58
C ASN A 35 54.92 18.52 26.39
N GLU A 36 54.95 17.86 25.24
CA GLU A 36 55.96 16.85 24.85
C GLU A 36 56.19 15.75 25.92
N SER A 37 55.16 15.41 26.70
CA SER A 37 55.28 14.68 27.97
C SER A 37 53.94 14.07 28.38
N TYR A 38 53.90 13.23 29.41
CA TYR A 38 52.63 12.67 29.89
C TYR A 38 52.41 12.87 31.40
N PHE A 39 51.13 12.99 31.78
CA PHE A 39 50.66 13.13 33.15
C PHE A 39 49.75 11.95 33.50
N LEU A 40 50.13 11.14 34.50
CA LEU A 40 49.19 10.18 35.08
C LEU A 40 48.41 10.86 36.20
N ILE A 41 47.09 10.77 36.10
CA ILE A 41 46.19 11.16 37.18
C ILE A 41 46.46 10.23 38.38
N ASN A 42 46.29 10.76 39.58
CA ASN A 42 46.21 9.99 40.80
C ASN A 42 45.00 10.51 41.55
N ASN A 43 43.95 9.69 41.63
CA ASN A 43 42.64 10.02 42.20
C ASN A 43 41.83 11.03 41.38
N THR A 44 42.17 12.33 41.39
CA THR A 44 41.35 13.34 40.68
C THR A 44 42.19 14.42 40.00
N LEU A 45 41.81 14.84 38.79
CA LEU A 45 42.36 16.00 38.10
C LEU A 45 41.25 16.85 37.49
N SER A 46 41.38 18.18 37.53
CA SER A 46 40.43 19.11 36.92
C SER A 46 41.14 20.23 36.16
N GLY A 47 40.67 20.59 34.97
CA GLY A 47 41.07 21.82 34.26
C GLY A 47 42.47 21.81 33.63
N ALA A 48 42.98 20.67 33.17
CA ALA A 48 44.31 20.55 32.57
C ALA A 48 44.27 20.35 31.05
N THR A 49 45.32 20.80 30.35
CA THR A 49 45.44 20.71 28.90
C THR A 49 46.66 19.86 28.49
N ALA A 50 46.47 18.90 27.59
CA ALA A 50 47.52 18.22 26.85
C ALA A 50 47.77 18.95 25.52
N ALA A 51 49.00 19.39 25.26
CA ALA A 51 49.35 20.08 24.02
C ALA A 51 50.73 19.65 23.50
N GLN A 52 51.06 19.94 22.24
CA GLN A 52 52.39 19.72 21.65
C GLN A 52 52.92 18.30 21.92
N TYR A 53 52.20 17.27 21.45
CA TYR A 53 52.53 15.86 21.71
C TYR A 53 52.46 15.43 23.18
N GLY A 54 51.86 16.25 24.05
CA GLY A 54 51.61 15.91 25.45
C GLY A 54 50.41 14.97 25.65
N ALA A 55 50.36 14.26 26.77
CA ALA A 55 49.26 13.34 27.11
C ALA A 55 48.80 13.47 28.57
N ILE A 56 47.50 13.34 28.83
CA ILE A 56 46.94 13.17 30.18
C ILE A 56 46.26 11.82 30.24
N ILE A 57 46.56 10.99 31.25
CA ILE A 57 46.12 9.60 31.35
C ILE A 57 45.39 9.37 32.68
N ALA A 58 44.12 8.96 32.63
CA ALA A 58 43.35 8.46 33.76
C ALA A 58 43.43 6.93 33.81
N GLN A 59 43.98 6.35 34.87
CA GLN A 59 44.03 4.90 35.09
C GLN A 59 42.83 4.44 35.93
N SER A 60 42.72 3.12 36.15
CA SER A 60 41.65 2.53 36.99
C SER A 60 41.53 3.21 38.35
N GLY A 61 40.36 3.80 38.64
CA GLY A 61 40.08 4.52 39.87
C GLY A 61 40.34 6.03 39.82
N ASP A 62 40.94 6.53 38.73
CA ASP A 62 41.16 7.96 38.52
C ASP A 62 39.96 8.66 37.90
N VAL A 63 39.80 9.94 38.26
CA VAL A 63 38.75 10.83 37.75
C VAL A 63 39.36 12.10 37.14
N GLY A 64 39.24 12.28 35.83
CA GLY A 64 39.52 13.54 35.15
C GLY A 64 38.27 14.38 34.94
N THR A 65 38.37 15.71 35.07
CA THR A 65 37.27 16.64 34.78
C THR A 65 37.76 17.84 33.98
N ASN A 66 36.97 18.33 33.02
CA ASN A 66 37.27 19.56 32.26
C ASN A 66 38.69 19.54 31.62
N LEU A 67 39.08 18.41 31.03
CA LEU A 67 40.40 18.24 30.41
C LEU A 67 40.37 18.68 28.95
N SER A 68 41.51 19.14 28.42
CA SER A 68 41.61 19.54 27.01
C SER A 68 42.79 18.88 26.31
N ALA A 69 42.68 18.62 25.00
CA ALA A 69 43.75 18.17 24.14
C ALA A 69 43.85 19.11 22.93
N THR A 70 45.02 19.66 22.61
CA THR A 70 45.21 20.56 21.45
C THR A 70 46.56 20.28 20.78
N SER A 71 46.77 20.71 19.52
CA SER A 71 48.12 20.73 18.91
C SER A 71 48.91 19.41 19.04
N ALA A 72 48.39 18.28 18.56
CA ALA A 72 48.98 16.94 18.74
C ALA A 72 48.94 16.37 20.16
N GLY A 73 48.25 17.02 21.11
CA GLY A 73 48.03 16.49 22.45
C GLY A 73 46.98 15.38 22.52
N ALA A 74 47.00 14.60 23.61
CA ALA A 74 46.08 13.49 23.83
C ALA A 74 45.51 13.43 25.26
N VAL A 75 44.24 13.03 25.41
CA VAL A 75 43.65 12.66 26.71
C VAL A 75 43.20 11.20 26.66
N LEU A 76 43.65 10.38 27.61
CA LEU A 76 43.48 8.93 27.60
C LEU A 76 42.76 8.47 28.87
N ALA A 77 41.64 7.76 28.74
CA ALA A 77 41.00 7.02 29.81
C ALA A 77 41.34 5.52 29.66
N SER A 78 42.13 4.98 30.59
CA SER A 78 42.55 3.57 30.65
C SER A 78 42.04 2.93 31.94
N GLY A 79 40.77 2.54 31.99
CA GLY A 79 40.09 2.08 33.22
C GLY A 79 39.60 3.21 34.14
N GLY A 80 40.06 4.45 33.92
CA GLY A 80 39.61 5.64 34.64
C GLY A 80 38.39 6.31 34.00
N ILE A 81 37.84 7.32 34.67
CA ILE A 81 36.70 8.11 34.19
C ILE A 81 37.18 9.52 33.87
N ILE A 82 36.84 10.07 32.71
CA ILE A 82 37.07 11.47 32.37
C ILE A 82 35.75 12.11 31.97
N SER A 83 35.43 13.29 32.51
CA SER A 83 34.22 14.04 32.17
C SER A 83 34.56 15.45 31.70
N GLY A 84 33.95 15.99 30.65
CA GLY A 84 34.25 17.35 30.20
C GLY A 84 35.52 17.42 29.35
N VAL A 85 35.66 16.63 28.29
CA VAL A 85 36.88 16.65 27.45
C VAL A 85 36.71 17.56 26.25
N THR A 86 37.62 18.51 26.01
CA THR A 86 37.66 19.29 24.75
C THR A 86 38.86 18.90 23.90
N VAL A 87 38.64 18.41 22.68
CA VAL A 87 39.71 18.02 21.73
C VAL A 87 39.75 19.01 20.58
N GLY A 88 40.84 19.74 20.45
CA GLY A 88 41.10 20.68 19.36
C GLY A 88 41.59 20.02 18.07
N ASN A 89 41.89 20.85 17.07
CA ASN A 89 42.45 20.39 15.80
C ASN A 89 43.76 19.61 16.01
N SER A 90 43.90 18.49 15.30
CA SER A 90 45.06 17.59 15.33
C SER A 90 45.37 17.03 16.72
N ALA A 91 44.38 16.92 17.60
CA ALA A 91 44.49 16.32 18.93
C ALA A 91 43.58 15.10 19.06
N ALA A 92 43.77 14.29 20.11
CA ALA A 92 42.98 13.08 20.31
C ALA A 92 42.45 12.90 21.73
N ALA A 93 41.31 12.23 21.85
CA ALA A 93 40.91 11.55 23.07
C ALA A 93 40.83 10.04 22.81
N LEU A 94 41.17 9.23 23.80
CA LEU A 94 41.13 7.77 23.70
C LEU A 94 40.52 7.17 24.96
N ALA A 95 39.59 6.24 24.81
CA ALA A 95 39.06 5.43 25.91
C ALA A 95 39.35 3.94 25.64
N PHE A 96 39.99 3.24 26.57
CA PHE A 96 40.33 1.81 26.43
C PHE A 96 40.49 1.14 27.81
N ASN A 97 40.59 -0.19 27.84
CA ASN A 97 40.75 -1.00 29.04
C ASN A 97 39.72 -0.66 30.15
N GLY A 98 38.45 -0.54 29.78
CA GLY A 98 37.36 -0.16 30.68
C GLY A 98 37.31 1.34 31.05
N GLY A 99 38.10 2.18 30.39
CA GLY A 99 38.06 3.63 30.58
C GLY A 99 36.78 4.26 30.02
N THR A 100 36.28 5.30 30.68
CA THR A 100 35.06 6.02 30.29
C THR A 100 35.37 7.49 30.02
N ILE A 101 34.90 8.03 28.90
CA ILE A 101 34.87 9.47 28.63
C ILE A 101 33.42 9.93 28.54
N ASN A 102 33.05 10.93 29.33
CA ASN A 102 31.73 11.53 29.35
C ASN A 102 31.81 13.02 28.99
N ASN A 103 30.73 13.58 28.46
CA ASN A 103 30.59 15.03 28.20
C ASN A 103 31.80 15.60 27.45
N TYR A 104 32.05 15.18 26.23
CA TYR A 104 33.20 15.62 25.45
C TYR A 104 32.78 16.53 24.29
N ASN A 105 33.73 17.24 23.70
CA ASN A 105 33.56 18.10 22.53
C ASN A 105 34.79 17.94 21.63
N ILE A 106 34.60 17.47 20.40
CA ILE A 106 35.68 17.29 19.41
C ILE A 106 35.53 18.37 18.35
N ALA A 107 36.52 19.25 18.24
CA ALA A 107 36.61 20.28 17.20
C ALA A 107 37.02 19.66 15.86
N SER A 108 36.82 20.41 14.77
CA SER A 108 37.26 20.00 13.43
C SER A 108 38.75 19.63 13.41
N GLY A 109 39.07 18.46 12.86
CA GLY A 109 40.42 17.90 12.80
C GLY A 109 40.90 17.20 14.08
N GLY A 110 40.11 17.19 15.16
CA GLY A 110 40.34 16.36 16.35
C GLY A 110 39.75 14.95 16.17
N GLY A 111 40.24 13.99 16.97
CA GLY A 111 39.76 12.61 16.94
C GLY A 111 39.35 12.08 18.31
N LEU A 112 38.35 11.21 18.35
CA LEU A 112 38.06 10.35 19.48
C LEU A 112 38.11 8.90 19.03
N LEU A 113 38.87 8.07 19.74
CA LEU A 113 38.89 6.61 19.58
C LEU A 113 38.32 5.95 20.83
N VAL A 114 37.32 5.08 20.65
CA VAL A 114 36.70 4.31 21.74
C VAL A 114 36.96 2.83 21.55
N GLY A 115 37.63 2.24 22.54
CA GLY A 115 37.90 0.82 22.69
C GLY A 115 36.77 0.07 23.41
N ASP A 116 37.12 -0.72 24.42
CA ASP A 116 36.35 -1.87 24.92
C ASP A 116 35.15 -1.59 25.85
N GLN A 117 34.75 -0.35 26.21
CA GLN A 117 33.52 -0.04 26.97
C GLN A 117 32.95 1.39 26.76
N SER A 118 31.75 1.63 27.31
CA SER A 118 30.75 2.69 26.99
C SER A 118 31.16 4.17 27.07
N LEU A 119 30.62 4.97 26.15
CA LEU A 119 30.73 6.42 26.08
C LEU A 119 29.34 7.09 26.10
N ASN A 120 29.14 8.08 26.97
CA ASN A 120 27.95 8.96 26.96
C ASN A 120 28.39 10.40 26.62
N ALA A 121 28.14 10.88 25.38
CA ALA A 121 27.95 12.30 25.00
C ALA A 121 28.23 12.59 23.50
N SER A 122 27.99 13.85 23.12
CA SER A 122 27.89 14.53 21.82
C SER A 122 29.24 14.92 21.16
N ALA A 123 29.48 14.70 19.85
CA ALA A 123 30.69 15.23 19.18
C ALA A 123 30.72 15.26 17.64
N SER A 124 31.48 16.24 17.11
CA SER A 124 31.69 16.54 15.69
C SER A 124 32.73 15.67 14.94
N ALA A 125 33.20 14.54 15.48
CA ALA A 125 33.92 13.47 14.76
C ALA A 125 34.21 12.31 15.74
N ILE A 126 33.70 11.12 15.48
CA ILE A 126 33.84 9.95 16.37
C ILE A 126 34.34 8.75 15.54
N LEU A 127 35.59 8.31 15.68
CA LEU A 127 36.01 7.05 15.03
C LEU A 127 35.78 5.86 15.98
N THR A 128 34.71 5.10 15.76
CA THR A 128 34.41 3.83 16.45
C THR A 128 35.04 2.64 15.69
N SER A 129 36.38 2.63 15.59
CA SER A 129 37.11 1.62 14.83
C SER A 129 37.87 0.59 15.71
N LYS A 130 37.88 -0.69 15.31
CA LYS A 130 38.95 -1.67 15.60
C LYS A 130 40.22 -1.40 14.77
N GLY A 131 40.27 -0.29 14.04
CA GLY A 131 41.29 0.05 13.04
C GLY A 131 42.58 0.62 13.63
N LEU A 132 43.16 -0.06 14.63
CA LEU A 132 44.58 0.01 14.95
C LEU A 132 45.05 -1.38 15.42
N THR A 133 44.85 -2.40 14.57
CA THR A 133 45.40 -3.77 14.64
C THR A 133 45.32 -4.59 15.95
N ASP A 134 44.82 -4.10 17.09
CA ASP A 134 44.91 -4.87 18.35
C ASP A 134 43.93 -4.43 19.47
N LEU A 135 42.64 -4.22 19.16
CA LEU A 135 41.61 -3.93 20.17
C LEU A 135 40.53 -5.04 20.21
N SER A 136 40.63 -5.91 21.21
CA SER A 136 39.66 -6.97 21.52
C SER A 136 38.56 -6.46 22.47
N GLY A 137 37.48 -5.86 21.94
CA GLY A 137 36.33 -5.40 22.73
C GLY A 137 35.21 -4.76 21.89
N ALA A 138 34.05 -4.46 22.51
CA ALA A 138 32.88 -3.82 21.88
C ALA A 138 32.78 -2.34 22.28
N GLY A 139 32.96 -1.42 21.33
CA GLY A 139 32.84 0.02 21.57
C GLY A 139 31.38 0.47 21.52
N PHE A 140 30.96 1.37 22.42
CA PHE A 140 29.57 1.80 22.54
C PHE A 140 29.46 3.33 22.68
N VAL A 141 28.68 3.96 21.80
CA VAL A 141 28.31 5.38 21.83
C VAL A 141 26.82 5.50 22.14
N SER A 142 26.44 6.48 22.98
CA SER A 142 25.04 6.73 23.32
C SER A 142 24.71 8.22 23.35
N GLY A 143 23.64 8.60 22.64
CA GLY A 143 23.08 9.96 22.62
C GLY A 143 23.99 11.02 21.99
N GLY A 144 24.83 10.61 21.03
CA GLY A 144 25.78 11.49 20.35
C GLY A 144 25.11 12.48 19.39
N VAL A 145 25.85 13.48 18.92
CA VAL A 145 25.46 14.32 17.77
C VAL A 145 26.64 14.37 16.82
N VAL A 146 26.52 13.73 15.66
CA VAL A 146 27.52 13.78 14.58
C VAL A 146 27.23 15.03 13.74
N HIS A 147 27.87 16.14 14.05
CA HIS A 147 27.62 17.44 13.40
C HIS A 147 27.95 17.45 11.90
N THR A 148 27.47 18.45 11.16
CA THR A 148 27.81 18.60 9.74
C THR A 148 29.32 18.69 9.51
N GLY A 149 29.83 17.91 8.56
CA GLY A 149 31.27 17.76 8.29
C GLY A 149 31.98 16.76 9.20
N ALA A 150 31.34 16.29 10.26
CA ALA A 150 31.81 15.19 11.09
C ALA A 150 31.73 13.87 10.35
N THR A 151 32.63 12.95 10.71
CA THR A 151 32.49 11.55 10.34
C THR A 151 32.46 10.68 11.59
N GLU A 152 31.52 9.75 11.59
CA GLU A 152 31.51 8.60 12.47
C GLU A 152 31.77 7.32 11.70
N THR A 153 32.52 6.37 12.26
CA THR A 153 32.79 5.09 11.59
C THR A 153 32.73 3.93 12.57
N LEU A 154 31.66 3.15 12.50
CA LEU A 154 31.44 1.92 13.24
C LEU A 154 32.00 0.73 12.46
N THR A 155 32.85 -0.04 13.14
CA THR A 155 33.39 -1.31 12.62
C THR A 155 32.93 -2.49 13.48
N SER A 156 33.48 -3.69 13.24
CA SER A 156 33.10 -4.91 13.96
C SER A 156 33.10 -4.75 15.49
N GLY A 157 31.93 -4.91 16.11
CA GLY A 157 31.73 -4.78 17.56
C GLY A 157 31.42 -3.36 18.04
N GLY A 158 31.45 -2.36 17.15
CA GLY A 158 31.01 -0.99 17.45
C GLY A 158 29.48 -0.91 17.50
N THR A 159 28.94 -0.24 18.52
CA THR A 159 27.53 0.07 18.67
C THR A 159 27.32 1.57 18.85
N ASP A 160 26.42 2.17 18.09
CA ASP A 160 25.89 3.50 18.35
C ASP A 160 24.41 3.40 18.73
N LYS A 161 23.98 4.21 19.69
CA LYS A 161 22.63 4.20 20.21
C LYS A 161 22.09 5.62 20.41
N GLY A 162 21.10 5.99 19.60
CA GLY A 162 20.30 7.19 19.81
C GLY A 162 21.02 8.46 19.38
N SER A 163 21.99 8.36 18.48
CA SER A 163 22.74 9.53 18.03
C SER A 163 21.99 10.32 16.97
N LEU A 164 22.16 11.64 16.98
CA LEU A 164 21.68 12.55 15.94
C LEU A 164 22.77 12.74 14.87
N ILE A 165 22.50 12.28 13.66
CA ILE A 165 23.41 12.34 12.53
C ILE A 165 23.07 13.54 11.63
N GLN A 166 23.97 14.52 11.59
CA GLN A 166 23.95 15.70 10.71
C GLN A 166 25.20 15.78 9.80
N GLY A 167 26.19 14.92 10.05
CA GLY A 167 27.38 14.66 9.23
C GLY A 167 27.30 13.29 8.57
N THR A 168 28.38 12.52 8.53
CA THR A 168 28.39 11.19 7.91
C THR A 168 28.67 10.10 8.92
N GLN A 169 27.88 9.04 8.94
CA GLN A 169 28.12 7.83 9.72
C GLN A 169 28.36 6.66 8.75
N TYR A 170 29.46 5.93 8.90
CA TYR A 170 29.78 4.72 8.16
C TYR A 170 29.67 3.52 9.08
N VAL A 171 28.86 2.52 8.72
CA VAL A 171 28.71 1.27 9.47
C VAL A 171 29.19 0.13 8.59
N SER A 172 30.24 -0.56 9.03
CA SER A 172 30.87 -1.67 8.33
C SER A 172 30.48 -3.02 8.94
N ALA A 173 31.05 -4.11 8.43
CA ALA A 173 30.79 -5.48 8.89
C ALA A 173 30.88 -5.62 10.43
N GLY A 174 29.79 -6.05 11.05
CA GLY A 174 29.67 -6.24 12.50
C GLY A 174 29.48 -4.97 13.31
N GLY A 175 29.29 -3.81 12.69
CA GLY A 175 28.82 -2.59 13.36
C GLY A 175 27.29 -2.59 13.54
N LEU A 176 26.82 -1.97 14.62
CA LEU A 176 25.41 -1.91 15.01
C LEU A 176 24.98 -0.47 15.33
N THR A 177 23.87 -0.01 14.75
CA THR A 177 23.24 1.26 15.13
C THR A 177 21.83 1.02 15.65
N ILE A 178 21.45 1.73 16.72
CA ILE A 178 20.16 1.54 17.41
C ILE A 178 19.51 2.90 17.65
N SER A 179 18.35 3.15 17.06
CA SER A 179 17.55 4.36 17.32
C SER A 179 18.21 5.69 16.95
N ASP A 180 19.17 5.67 16.01
CA ASP A 180 19.77 6.90 15.50
C ASP A 180 18.75 7.77 14.76
N THR A 181 18.94 9.08 14.79
CA THR A 181 18.15 10.05 14.03
C THR A 181 19.01 10.71 12.97
N VAL A 182 18.72 10.50 11.69
CA VAL A 182 19.44 11.11 10.56
C VAL A 182 18.62 12.29 10.04
N ASN A 183 19.13 13.52 10.18
CA ASN A 183 18.42 14.75 9.82
C ASN A 183 19.16 15.51 8.70
N SER A 184 18.72 16.73 8.38
CA SER A 184 19.29 17.60 7.35
C SER A 184 20.83 17.61 7.32
N GLY A 185 21.40 17.20 6.18
CA GLY A 185 22.85 17.09 5.96
C GLY A 185 23.47 15.77 6.45
N GLY A 186 22.72 15.00 7.24
CA GLY A 186 23.10 13.69 7.76
C GLY A 186 23.04 12.59 6.71
N VAL A 187 24.09 11.76 6.67
CA VAL A 187 24.18 10.57 5.82
C VAL A 187 24.63 9.37 6.65
N GLN A 188 23.83 8.32 6.69
CA GLN A 188 24.20 7.03 7.29
C GLN A 188 24.44 6.00 6.18
N ASN A 189 25.67 5.52 6.02
CA ASN A 189 26.07 4.52 5.03
C ASN A 189 26.29 3.16 5.71
N LEU A 190 25.52 2.14 5.32
CA LEU A 190 25.58 0.78 5.84
C LEU A 190 26.15 -0.15 4.76
N TYR A 191 27.25 -0.82 5.07
CA TYR A 191 27.93 -1.75 4.16
C TYR A 191 27.68 -3.22 4.52
N THR A 192 28.34 -4.13 3.81
CA THR A 192 28.22 -5.58 4.03
C THR A 192 28.37 -5.96 5.51
N GLY A 193 27.37 -6.65 6.05
CA GLY A 193 27.37 -7.12 7.44
C GLY A 193 27.08 -6.04 8.48
N ALA A 194 26.74 -4.81 8.08
CA ALA A 194 26.21 -3.79 8.98
C ALA A 194 24.76 -4.10 9.38
N VAL A 195 24.40 -3.75 10.61
CA VAL A 195 23.03 -3.87 11.14
C VAL A 195 22.58 -2.53 11.69
N THR A 196 21.41 -2.07 11.28
CA THR A 196 20.73 -0.94 11.94
C THR A 196 19.33 -1.31 12.36
N THR A 197 18.87 -0.76 13.49
CA THR A 197 17.48 -0.90 13.93
C THR A 197 16.93 0.38 14.54
N GLY A 198 15.67 0.70 14.25
CA GLY A 198 14.97 1.82 14.89
C GLY A 198 15.39 3.21 14.41
N THR A 199 16.16 3.31 13.32
CA THR A 199 16.61 4.61 12.78
C THR A 199 15.41 5.48 12.37
N VAL A 200 15.47 6.76 12.71
CA VAL A 200 14.54 7.78 12.21
C VAL A 200 15.26 8.61 11.16
N VAL A 201 14.81 8.58 9.92
CA VAL A 201 15.35 9.40 8.84
C VAL A 201 14.43 10.60 8.65
N GLY A 202 14.78 11.71 9.28
CA GLY A 202 14.04 12.96 9.26
C GLY A 202 14.32 13.82 8.02
N SER A 203 13.69 15.00 7.96
CA SER A 203 13.79 15.92 6.83
C SER A 203 15.23 16.24 6.43
N GLY A 204 15.56 15.95 5.16
CA GLY A 204 16.89 16.19 4.57
C GLY A 204 17.97 15.18 4.98
N GLY A 205 17.65 14.16 5.78
CA GLY A 205 18.54 13.05 6.12
C GLY A 205 18.51 11.94 5.07
N THR A 206 19.60 11.17 4.98
CA THR A 206 19.71 10.04 4.05
C THR A 206 20.34 8.82 4.72
N THR A 207 19.70 7.64 4.61
CA THR A 207 20.31 6.35 4.94
C THR A 207 20.50 5.54 3.65
N VAL A 208 21.71 5.05 3.42
CA VAL A 208 22.05 4.18 2.28
C VAL A 208 22.49 2.82 2.81
N ALA A 209 21.79 1.76 2.43
CA ALA A 209 22.15 0.39 2.75
C ALA A 209 22.61 -0.36 1.50
N SER A 210 23.72 -1.08 1.60
CA SER A 210 24.32 -1.77 0.44
C SER A 210 24.92 -3.12 0.81
N SER A 211 25.08 -3.98 -0.19
CA SER A 211 25.91 -5.19 -0.16
C SER A 211 25.56 -6.18 0.97
N GLY A 212 24.27 -6.39 1.24
CA GLY A 212 23.80 -7.30 2.29
C GLY A 212 23.61 -6.69 3.67
N ALA A 213 23.68 -5.36 3.81
CA ALA A 213 23.32 -4.67 5.06
C ALA A 213 21.88 -4.98 5.49
N ILE A 214 21.65 -5.06 6.81
CA ILE A 214 20.34 -5.34 7.40
C ILE A 214 19.80 -4.07 8.08
N VAL A 215 18.60 -3.67 7.68
CA VAL A 215 17.89 -2.49 8.18
C VAL A 215 16.55 -2.94 8.79
N SER A 216 16.23 -2.52 10.01
CA SER A 216 14.93 -2.85 10.61
C SER A 216 14.27 -1.70 11.35
N ALA A 217 12.94 -1.70 11.41
CA ALA A 217 12.13 -0.77 12.20
C ALA A 217 12.44 0.71 11.92
N THR A 218 12.75 1.06 10.67
CA THR A 218 13.11 2.42 10.28
C THR A 218 11.88 3.28 10.06
N THR A 219 11.86 4.49 10.61
CA THR A 219 10.84 5.51 10.30
C THR A 219 11.43 6.53 9.34
N VAL A 220 10.79 6.77 8.20
CA VAL A 220 11.24 7.73 7.19
C VAL A 220 10.23 8.88 7.14
N SER A 221 10.60 10.09 7.58
CA SER A 221 9.70 11.25 7.67
C SER A 221 10.40 12.50 7.15
N GLY A 222 10.19 12.81 5.87
CA GLY A 222 10.89 13.88 5.15
C GLY A 222 12.30 13.52 4.63
N GLY A 223 12.82 12.36 5.03
CA GLY A 223 14.15 11.87 4.64
C GLY A 223 14.12 10.80 3.55
N ASN A 224 15.29 10.26 3.21
CA ASN A 224 15.45 9.25 2.16
C ASN A 224 16.14 7.98 2.68
N VAL A 225 15.59 6.82 2.36
CA VAL A 225 16.24 5.51 2.52
C VAL A 225 16.47 4.89 1.16
N LEU A 226 17.72 4.50 0.86
CA LEU A 226 18.11 3.84 -0.37
C LEU A 226 18.69 2.46 -0.08
N LEU A 227 18.04 1.41 -0.59
CA LEU A 227 18.52 0.03 -0.50
C LEU A 227 19.12 -0.40 -1.84
N ASN A 228 20.37 -0.87 -1.82
CA ASN A 228 21.10 -1.32 -3.01
C ASN A 228 21.69 -2.72 -2.79
N ALA A 229 21.91 -3.46 -3.88
CA ALA A 229 22.80 -4.63 -3.94
C ALA A 229 22.64 -5.61 -2.74
N ALA A 230 21.57 -6.41 -2.71
CA ALA A 230 21.30 -7.39 -1.64
C ALA A 230 21.03 -6.81 -0.24
N ALA A 231 20.95 -5.48 -0.06
CA ALA A 231 20.46 -4.91 1.20
C ALA A 231 19.04 -5.37 1.51
N VAL A 232 18.77 -5.61 2.80
CA VAL A 232 17.47 -6.10 3.29
C VAL A 232 16.90 -5.13 4.31
N LEU A 233 15.67 -4.70 4.08
CA LEU A 233 14.88 -3.90 5.02
C LEU A 233 13.67 -4.66 5.55
N ARG A 234 13.37 -4.50 6.84
CA ARG A 234 12.21 -5.12 7.51
C ARG A 234 11.46 -4.13 8.39
N GLY A 235 10.15 -3.96 8.16
CA GLY A 235 9.27 -3.22 9.08
C GLY A 235 9.49 -1.71 9.07
N ALA A 236 9.69 -1.08 7.91
CA ALA A 236 9.80 0.37 7.85
C ALA A 236 8.42 1.06 7.83
N VAL A 237 8.36 2.27 8.36
CA VAL A 237 7.22 3.18 8.18
C VAL A 237 7.69 4.36 7.34
N VAL A 238 7.11 4.52 6.15
CA VAL A 238 7.39 5.65 5.25
C VAL A 238 6.27 6.67 5.42
N ALA A 239 6.55 7.76 6.14
CA ALA A 239 5.62 8.82 6.49
C ALA A 239 5.74 10.03 5.56
N ALA A 240 4.99 11.10 5.84
CA ALA A 240 4.93 12.31 5.03
C ALA A 240 6.31 12.85 4.62
N GLY A 241 6.50 13.04 3.31
CA GLY A 241 7.76 13.51 2.69
C GLY A 241 8.89 12.49 2.72
N GLY A 242 8.70 11.33 3.36
CA GLY A 242 9.67 10.25 3.40
C GLY A 242 9.68 9.47 2.10
N LYS A 243 10.88 9.07 1.65
CA LYS A 243 11.06 8.23 0.47
C LYS A 243 11.88 6.99 0.80
N LEU A 244 11.33 5.82 0.49
CA LEU A 244 12.06 4.56 0.45
C LEU A 244 12.31 4.17 -1.00
N THR A 245 13.53 3.82 -1.36
CA THR A 245 13.88 3.33 -2.70
C THR A 245 14.54 1.97 -2.60
N VAL A 246 13.98 0.99 -3.30
CA VAL A 246 14.46 -0.39 -3.36
C VAL A 246 15.03 -0.64 -4.75
N SER A 247 16.36 -0.67 -4.85
CA SER A 247 17.09 -0.83 -6.12
C SER A 247 17.31 -2.30 -6.48
N SER A 248 17.91 -2.54 -7.65
CA SER A 248 18.25 -3.87 -8.14
C SER A 248 18.98 -4.74 -7.11
N GLY A 249 18.45 -5.95 -6.91
CA GLY A 249 18.95 -6.95 -5.98
C GLY A 249 18.66 -6.68 -4.51
N ALA A 250 18.08 -5.53 -4.14
CA ALA A 250 17.67 -5.25 -2.76
C ALA A 250 16.25 -5.75 -2.48
N ALA A 251 15.94 -5.95 -1.19
CA ALA A 251 14.63 -6.38 -0.75
C ALA A 251 14.10 -5.56 0.44
N ALA A 252 12.83 -5.19 0.40
CA ALA A 252 12.11 -4.66 1.56
C ALA A 252 10.91 -5.54 1.92
N SER A 253 10.56 -5.60 3.20
CA SER A 253 9.42 -6.39 3.67
C SER A 253 8.68 -5.73 4.82
N ASN A 254 7.36 -5.93 4.86
CA ASN A 254 6.46 -5.37 5.88
C ASN A 254 6.60 -3.84 5.98
N VAL A 255 6.70 -3.16 4.85
CA VAL A 255 6.76 -1.69 4.80
C VAL A 255 5.35 -1.12 4.90
N THR A 256 5.16 -0.16 5.78
CA THR A 256 3.93 0.63 5.86
C THR A 256 4.15 1.98 5.21
N VAL A 257 3.52 2.23 4.06
CA VAL A 257 3.56 3.52 3.37
C VAL A 257 2.38 4.35 3.81
N SER A 258 2.64 5.36 4.62
CA SER A 258 1.64 6.25 5.20
C SER A 258 1.41 7.49 4.34
N SER A 259 0.45 8.32 4.74
CA SER A 259 0.07 9.54 4.04
C SER A 259 1.26 10.45 3.69
N GLY A 260 1.42 10.76 2.41
CA GLY A 260 2.50 11.59 1.86
C GLY A 260 3.87 10.90 1.81
N GLY A 261 3.96 9.62 2.16
CA GLY A 261 5.15 8.79 1.99
C GLY A 261 5.19 8.11 0.62
N THR A 262 6.38 7.78 0.15
CA THR A 262 6.57 7.10 -1.13
C THR A 262 7.55 5.94 -1.02
N GLU A 263 7.11 4.75 -1.42
CA GLU A 263 7.98 3.60 -1.67
C GLU A 263 8.18 3.46 -3.18
N SER A 264 9.43 3.47 -3.65
CA SER A 264 9.79 3.30 -5.05
C SER A 264 10.59 2.02 -5.24
N VAL A 265 10.02 1.05 -5.95
CA VAL A 265 10.65 -0.22 -6.28
C VAL A 265 11.18 -0.13 -7.71
N LEU A 266 12.50 -0.10 -7.86
CA LEU A 266 13.15 0.02 -9.15
C LEU A 266 13.38 -1.36 -9.78
N SER A 267 13.78 -1.36 -11.06
CA SER A 267 14.02 -2.61 -11.80
C SER A 267 14.97 -3.56 -11.06
N GLY A 268 14.54 -4.82 -10.90
CA GLY A 268 15.24 -5.86 -10.15
C GLY A 268 15.16 -5.73 -8.62
N GLY A 269 14.45 -4.75 -8.08
CA GLY A 269 14.13 -4.64 -6.65
C GLY A 269 12.88 -5.45 -6.30
N THR A 270 12.79 -5.90 -5.05
CA THR A 270 11.68 -6.72 -4.55
C THR A 270 11.10 -6.17 -3.26
N VAL A 271 9.77 -6.04 -3.19
CA VAL A 271 9.05 -5.73 -1.93
C VAL A 271 8.03 -6.80 -1.60
N SER A 272 7.72 -6.96 -0.31
CA SER A 272 6.77 -7.98 0.12
C SER A 272 6.02 -7.68 1.42
N GLY A 273 4.75 -8.09 1.51
CA GLY A 273 3.95 -8.05 2.75
C GLY A 273 3.71 -6.64 3.30
N GLY A 274 3.92 -5.61 2.48
CA GLY A 274 3.72 -4.21 2.85
C GLY A 274 2.24 -3.81 2.83
N THR A 275 1.98 -2.63 3.37
CA THR A 275 0.65 -1.99 3.34
C THR A 275 0.80 -0.55 2.88
N VAL A 276 0.09 -0.19 1.82
CA VAL A 276 -0.06 1.20 1.37
C VAL A 276 -1.34 1.75 1.99
N LEU A 277 -1.21 2.74 2.87
CA LEU A 277 -2.32 3.39 3.57
C LEU A 277 -2.81 4.61 2.79
N GLN A 278 -3.90 5.22 3.29
CA GLN A 278 -4.48 6.43 2.72
C GLN A 278 -3.45 7.54 2.46
N GLY A 279 -3.37 7.97 1.19
CA GLY A 279 -2.45 9.00 0.71
C GLY A 279 -0.98 8.57 0.65
N GLY A 280 -0.67 7.31 0.91
CA GLY A 280 0.63 6.71 0.62
C GLY A 280 0.69 6.27 -0.85
N ASN A 281 1.90 6.21 -1.40
CA ASN A 281 2.13 5.79 -2.78
C ASN A 281 3.23 4.72 -2.86
N GLU A 282 2.90 3.58 -3.45
CA GLU A 282 3.90 2.60 -3.92
C GLU A 282 4.06 2.73 -5.44
N ILE A 283 5.31 2.89 -5.89
CA ILE A 283 5.68 2.99 -7.30
C ILE A 283 6.49 1.77 -7.67
N VAL A 284 5.99 0.96 -8.60
CA VAL A 284 6.63 -0.29 -9.04
C VAL A 284 7.07 -0.17 -10.50
N ALA A 285 8.37 -0.08 -10.72
CA ALA A 285 8.96 0.09 -12.05
C ALA A 285 8.95 -1.21 -12.88
N SER A 286 9.23 -1.09 -14.18
CA SER A 286 9.36 -2.24 -15.07
C SER A 286 10.51 -3.17 -14.62
N GLY A 287 10.23 -4.47 -14.53
CA GLY A 287 11.17 -5.47 -14.01
C GLY A 287 11.33 -5.47 -12.49
N ALA A 288 10.56 -4.68 -11.75
CA ALA A 288 10.46 -4.76 -10.29
C ALA A 288 9.41 -5.80 -9.87
N THR A 289 9.49 -6.28 -8.63
CA THR A 289 8.55 -7.26 -8.07
C THR A 289 7.91 -6.74 -6.77
N SER A 290 6.57 -6.75 -6.69
CA SER A 290 5.79 -6.45 -5.48
C SER A 290 4.90 -7.65 -5.12
N LEU A 291 5.06 -8.17 -3.91
CA LEU A 291 4.45 -9.43 -3.47
C LEU A 291 3.56 -9.26 -2.24
N ASN A 292 2.32 -9.71 -2.28
CA ASN A 292 1.41 -9.72 -1.13
C ASN A 292 1.29 -8.33 -0.45
N VAL A 293 1.34 -7.26 -1.22
CA VAL A 293 1.12 -5.91 -0.71
C VAL A 293 -0.37 -5.60 -0.65
N THR A 294 -0.84 -4.99 0.44
CA THR A 294 -2.22 -4.52 0.55
C THR A 294 -2.28 -3.02 0.28
N VAL A 295 -3.01 -2.63 -0.77
CA VAL A 295 -3.34 -1.23 -1.07
C VAL A 295 -4.69 -0.92 -0.45
N SER A 296 -4.65 -0.18 0.65
CA SER A 296 -5.86 0.24 1.37
C SER A 296 -6.62 1.28 0.57
N SER A 297 -7.88 1.51 0.90
CA SER A 297 -8.65 2.58 0.27
C SER A 297 -7.98 3.95 0.47
N GLY A 298 -7.96 4.75 -0.60
CA GLY A 298 -7.19 5.99 -0.71
C GLY A 298 -5.67 5.83 -0.82
N GLY A 299 -5.16 4.61 -0.83
CA GLY A 299 -3.77 4.31 -1.19
C GLY A 299 -3.62 4.27 -2.70
N SER A 300 -2.44 4.66 -3.18
CA SER A 300 -2.10 4.66 -4.61
C SER A 300 -1.05 3.61 -4.92
N LEU A 301 -1.28 2.87 -6.00
CA LEU A 301 -0.33 1.96 -6.60
C LEU A 301 -0.04 2.45 -8.03
N THR A 302 1.17 2.97 -8.24
CA THR A 302 1.68 3.37 -9.55
C THR A 302 2.52 2.23 -10.13
N VAL A 303 2.17 1.72 -11.32
CA VAL A 303 2.78 0.51 -11.88
C VAL A 303 3.17 0.70 -13.34
N ALA A 304 4.43 0.39 -13.65
CA ALA A 304 4.91 0.35 -15.03
C ALA A 304 4.60 -1.01 -15.68
N ALA A 305 4.48 -1.01 -17.01
CA ALA A 305 4.35 -2.21 -17.82
C ALA A 305 5.61 -3.07 -17.65
N GLY A 306 5.40 -4.35 -17.32
CA GLY A 306 6.48 -5.29 -16.97
C GLY A 306 6.85 -5.30 -15.49
N ALA A 307 6.17 -4.55 -14.62
CA ALA A 307 6.17 -4.82 -13.19
C ALA A 307 5.51 -6.17 -12.89
N VAL A 308 6.05 -6.91 -11.92
CA VAL A 308 5.48 -8.18 -11.46
C VAL A 308 4.74 -7.93 -10.15
N LEU A 309 3.41 -8.03 -10.18
CA LEU A 309 2.57 -8.03 -8.99
C LEU A 309 2.06 -9.44 -8.75
N ALA A 310 2.18 -9.94 -7.53
CA ALA A 310 1.62 -11.25 -7.18
C ALA A 310 1.08 -11.23 -5.74
N GLY A 311 -0.18 -11.64 -5.59
CA GLY A 311 -0.84 -11.63 -4.27
C GLY A 311 -1.19 -10.22 -3.76
N THR A 312 -0.94 -9.17 -4.54
CA THR A 312 -1.29 -7.77 -4.19
C THR A 312 -2.79 -7.64 -4.01
N GLN A 313 -3.25 -7.15 -2.87
CA GLN A 313 -4.67 -6.93 -2.57
C GLN A 313 -5.00 -5.45 -2.76
N VAL A 314 -5.98 -5.14 -3.61
CA VAL A 314 -6.43 -3.76 -3.84
C VAL A 314 -7.83 -3.62 -3.27
N VAL A 315 -7.99 -2.80 -2.23
CA VAL A 315 -9.28 -2.60 -1.55
C VAL A 315 -10.12 -1.57 -2.31
N GLN A 316 -11.45 -1.69 -2.27
CA GLN A 316 -12.36 -0.72 -2.88
C GLN A 316 -12.04 0.71 -2.43
N GLY A 317 -11.87 1.63 -3.37
CA GLY A 317 -11.46 3.01 -3.12
C GLY A 317 -9.95 3.25 -3.19
N ALA A 318 -9.13 2.24 -3.44
CA ALA A 318 -7.74 2.43 -3.86
C ALA A 318 -7.65 2.83 -5.35
N VAL A 319 -6.53 3.44 -5.73
CA VAL A 319 -6.23 3.83 -7.11
C VAL A 319 -5.09 2.99 -7.67
N ILE A 320 -5.26 2.55 -8.91
CA ILE A 320 -4.20 1.99 -9.73
C ILE A 320 -3.92 2.97 -10.86
N ASP A 321 -2.68 3.40 -10.96
CA ASP A 321 -2.14 4.23 -12.05
C ASP A 321 -1.13 3.40 -12.84
N VAL A 322 -1.40 3.21 -14.13
CA VAL A 322 -0.50 2.47 -15.04
C VAL A 322 0.34 3.47 -15.83
N ASP A 323 1.37 4.04 -15.18
CA ASP A 323 2.25 5.11 -15.68
C ASP A 323 2.72 4.94 -17.14
N THR A 324 3.05 3.71 -17.55
CA THR A 324 3.54 3.46 -18.92
C THR A 324 2.45 3.23 -19.98
N LEU A 325 1.19 3.15 -19.58
CA LEU A 325 0.06 2.96 -20.48
C LEU A 325 -0.60 4.31 -20.71
N SER A 326 -0.27 4.97 -21.83
CA SER A 326 -0.84 6.27 -22.17
C SER A 326 -2.35 6.17 -22.37
N TYR A 327 -3.09 7.07 -21.73
CA TYR A 327 -4.55 7.12 -21.84
C TYR A 327 -5.00 7.51 -23.25
N VAL A 328 -5.90 6.70 -23.82
CA VAL A 328 -6.58 6.97 -25.07
C VAL A 328 -8.08 6.81 -24.86
N SER A 329 -8.84 7.85 -25.16
CA SER A 329 -10.31 7.78 -25.05
C SER A 329 -10.85 6.55 -25.80
N GLY A 330 -11.65 5.73 -25.11
CA GLY A 330 -12.16 4.45 -25.61
C GLY A 330 -11.46 3.20 -25.06
N GLY A 331 -10.50 3.33 -24.14
CA GLY A 331 -9.88 2.21 -23.46
C GLY A 331 -10.87 1.31 -22.67
N THR A 332 -10.57 0.02 -22.61
CA THR A 332 -11.39 -0.98 -21.90
C THR A 332 -10.71 -1.45 -20.63
N VAL A 333 -11.50 -1.74 -19.60
CA VAL A 333 -11.03 -2.42 -18.39
C VAL A 333 -11.94 -3.60 -18.11
N LYS A 334 -11.33 -4.77 -17.91
CA LYS A 334 -12.00 -6.03 -17.63
C LYS A 334 -11.39 -6.64 -16.38
N LEU A 335 -12.24 -7.09 -15.47
CA LEU A 335 -11.86 -7.90 -14.33
C LEU A 335 -12.40 -9.32 -14.56
N ASP A 336 -11.51 -10.31 -14.67
CA ASP A 336 -11.85 -11.71 -14.87
C ASP A 336 -11.26 -12.55 -13.72
N GLY A 337 -12.13 -12.96 -12.80
CA GLY A 337 -11.71 -13.41 -11.47
C GLY A 337 -10.89 -12.33 -10.76
N ASN A 338 -9.61 -12.61 -10.52
CA ASN A 338 -8.66 -11.69 -9.90
C ASN A 338 -7.77 -10.95 -10.91
N THR A 339 -8.00 -11.16 -12.20
CA THR A 339 -7.14 -10.63 -13.26
C THR A 339 -7.75 -9.34 -13.80
N LEU A 340 -7.08 -8.21 -13.54
CA LEU A 340 -7.43 -6.92 -14.12
C LEU A 340 -6.68 -6.75 -15.44
N THR A 341 -7.42 -6.46 -16.50
CA THR A 341 -6.90 -6.19 -17.84
C THR A 341 -7.34 -4.80 -18.26
N ILE A 342 -6.39 -3.92 -18.57
CA ILE A 342 -6.60 -2.55 -19.06
C ILE A 342 -6.06 -2.49 -20.48
N SER A 343 -6.87 -2.07 -21.45
CA SER A 343 -6.46 -1.91 -22.85
C SER A 343 -6.70 -0.49 -23.33
N GLU A 344 -5.64 0.17 -23.81
CA GLU A 344 -5.60 1.59 -24.15
C GLU A 344 -4.76 1.77 -25.42
N GLY A 345 -5.33 2.40 -26.46
CA GLY A 345 -4.58 2.72 -27.69
C GLY A 345 -3.95 1.52 -28.42
N GLY A 346 -4.52 0.31 -28.27
CA GLY A 346 -3.98 -0.93 -28.84
C GLY A 346 -2.89 -1.60 -27.99
N SER A 347 -2.54 -1.04 -26.84
CA SER A 347 -1.67 -1.65 -25.83
C SER A 347 -2.52 -2.21 -24.68
N THR A 348 -2.09 -3.33 -24.11
CA THR A 348 -2.79 -3.96 -22.98
C THR A 348 -1.82 -4.13 -21.82
N TRP A 349 -2.28 -3.78 -20.62
CA TRP A 349 -1.65 -4.11 -19.36
C TRP A 349 -2.55 -5.06 -18.58
N GLN A 350 -1.97 -6.10 -17.99
CA GLN A 350 -2.71 -7.10 -17.23
C GLN A 350 -1.95 -7.45 -15.96
N THR A 351 -2.69 -7.66 -14.88
CA THR A 351 -2.15 -8.19 -13.63
C THR A 351 -3.14 -9.09 -12.93
N THR A 352 -2.66 -9.99 -12.07
CA THR A 352 -3.49 -10.82 -11.20
C THR A 352 -3.28 -10.40 -9.75
N PHE A 353 -4.34 -9.93 -9.12
CA PHE A 353 -4.33 -9.51 -7.72
C PHE A 353 -4.54 -10.71 -6.76
N GLY A 354 -4.05 -10.59 -5.54
CA GLY A 354 -4.45 -11.46 -4.43
C GLY A 354 -5.75 -10.97 -3.78
N GLY A 355 -6.46 -11.87 -3.10
CA GLY A 355 -7.75 -11.55 -2.45
C GLY A 355 -8.93 -12.18 -3.18
N ALA A 356 -10.16 -11.84 -2.79
CA ALA A 356 -11.38 -12.30 -3.46
C ALA A 356 -12.05 -11.11 -4.13
N PHE A 357 -11.67 -10.83 -5.38
CA PHE A 357 -12.42 -9.89 -6.20
C PHE A 357 -13.69 -10.56 -6.70
N LYS A 358 -14.80 -9.84 -6.60
CA LYS A 358 -16.06 -10.31 -7.15
C LYS A 358 -16.16 -9.80 -8.58
N SER A 359 -16.78 -10.58 -9.46
CA SER A 359 -17.10 -10.16 -10.83
C SER A 359 -17.98 -8.89 -10.90
N THR A 360 -18.55 -8.48 -9.77
CA THR A 360 -19.38 -7.28 -9.60
C THR A 360 -18.56 -6.03 -9.30
N ASP A 361 -17.29 -6.17 -8.91
CA ASP A 361 -16.40 -5.04 -8.68
C ASP A 361 -16.01 -4.43 -10.04
N TYR A 362 -16.23 -3.11 -10.22
CA TYR A 362 -16.02 -2.44 -11.49
C TYR A 362 -15.04 -1.27 -11.38
N PHE A 363 -14.15 -1.15 -12.35
CA PHE A 363 -13.18 -0.08 -12.46
C PHE A 363 -13.59 0.90 -13.58
N VAL A 364 -13.43 2.19 -13.35
CA VAL A 364 -13.57 3.24 -14.38
C VAL A 364 -12.20 3.71 -14.80
N LEU A 365 -11.91 3.72 -16.11
CA LEU A 365 -10.68 4.29 -16.65
C LEU A 365 -10.78 5.80 -16.78
N GLY A 366 -9.73 6.50 -16.33
CA GLY A 366 -9.58 7.94 -16.47
C GLY A 366 -8.16 8.31 -16.86
N ARG A 367 -7.99 9.52 -17.39
CA ARG A 367 -6.67 10.06 -17.71
C ARG A 367 -5.99 10.59 -16.44
N ASP A 368 -4.72 10.28 -16.27
CA ASP A 368 -3.86 10.96 -15.30
C ASP A 368 -3.58 12.40 -15.77
N PRO A 369 -3.88 13.42 -14.94
CA PRO A 369 -3.66 14.82 -15.32
C PRO A 369 -2.19 15.26 -15.33
N VAL A 370 -1.30 14.51 -14.67
CA VAL A 370 0.13 14.80 -14.49
C VAL A 370 0.94 14.33 -15.70
N ASP A 371 0.82 13.05 -16.07
CA ASP A 371 1.64 12.43 -17.13
C ASP A 371 0.81 11.91 -18.33
N GLY A 372 -0.50 11.82 -18.18
CA GLY A 372 -1.40 11.33 -19.22
C GLY A 372 -1.51 9.80 -19.30
N SER A 373 -1.06 9.07 -18.29
CA SER A 373 -1.28 7.62 -18.12
C SER A 373 -2.75 7.29 -17.83
N THR A 374 -3.09 6.00 -17.73
CA THR A 374 -4.44 5.51 -17.40
C THR A 374 -4.59 5.17 -15.91
N ILE A 375 -5.67 5.67 -15.29
CA ILE A 375 -6.08 5.49 -13.89
C ILE A 375 -7.38 4.67 -13.77
N ALA A 376 -7.54 3.84 -12.73
CA ALA A 376 -8.77 3.08 -12.43
C ALA A 376 -9.45 3.46 -11.07
N THR A 377 -10.78 3.79 -11.00
CA THR A 377 -11.51 4.29 -9.76
C THR A 377 -13.01 3.82 -9.55
N PHE A 378 -13.69 4.17 -8.39
CA PHE A 378 -15.08 3.76 -7.94
C PHE A 378 -16.08 4.91 -7.44
N VAL A 379 -17.43 4.81 -7.71
CA VAL A 379 -18.78 5.42 -7.22
C VAL A 379 -19.01 6.93 -6.81
N CYS A 380 -20.04 7.71 -7.30
CA CYS A 380 -20.41 9.15 -6.97
C CYS A 380 -21.87 9.73 -7.26
N PHE A 381 -22.24 11.00 -6.90
CA PHE A 381 -23.49 11.78 -7.28
C PHE A 381 -23.33 12.58 -8.59
N CYS A 382 -24.34 12.87 -9.43
CA CYS A 382 -24.13 13.74 -10.63
C CYS A 382 -24.47 15.23 -10.41
N ALA A 383 -23.90 16.12 -11.23
CA ALA A 383 -24.17 17.57 -11.24
C ALA A 383 -25.67 17.90 -11.37
N GLY A 384 -26.11 18.98 -10.70
CA GLY A 384 -27.50 19.41 -10.64
C GLY A 384 -28.33 18.73 -9.55
N THR A 385 -27.76 17.78 -8.81
CA THR A 385 -28.39 17.17 -7.63
C THR A 385 -28.58 18.22 -6.53
N LEU A 386 -29.80 18.38 -6.02
CA LEU A 386 -30.16 19.27 -4.91
C LEU A 386 -29.96 18.58 -3.57
N ILE A 387 -29.04 19.08 -2.75
CA ILE A 387 -28.83 18.61 -1.37
C ILE A 387 -29.58 19.54 -0.40
N ARG A 388 -30.39 18.95 0.48
CA ARG A 388 -31.18 19.73 1.46
C ARG A 388 -30.29 20.30 2.56
N THR A 389 -30.35 21.62 2.73
CA THR A 389 -29.63 22.37 3.77
C THR A 389 -30.59 23.03 4.76
N GLU A 390 -30.07 23.53 5.87
CA GLU A 390 -30.82 24.26 6.90
C GLU A 390 -31.57 25.49 6.33
N SER A 391 -31.03 26.10 5.28
CA SER A 391 -31.58 27.27 4.60
C SER A 391 -32.41 26.96 3.34
N GLY A 392 -32.68 25.68 3.07
CA GLY A 392 -33.34 25.22 1.83
C GLY A 392 -32.43 24.33 1.00
N GLU A 393 -32.85 23.99 -0.21
CA GLU A 393 -32.06 23.09 -1.08
C GLU A 393 -30.99 23.84 -1.86
N LYS A 394 -29.84 23.19 -2.04
CA LYS A 394 -28.68 23.75 -2.71
C LYS A 394 -28.14 22.73 -3.71
N VAL A 395 -27.83 23.16 -4.92
CA VAL A 395 -27.21 22.27 -5.92
C VAL A 395 -25.84 21.79 -5.43
N VAL A 396 -25.52 20.53 -5.71
CA VAL A 396 -24.35 19.82 -5.16
C VAL A 396 -23.05 20.49 -5.60
N GLU A 397 -23.01 21.02 -6.82
CA GLU A 397 -21.88 21.77 -7.36
C GLU A 397 -21.64 23.12 -6.69
N GLU A 398 -22.58 23.64 -5.89
CA GLU A 398 -22.39 24.87 -5.11
C GLU A 398 -22.12 24.60 -3.62
N LEU A 399 -22.24 23.35 -3.18
CA LEU A 399 -22.08 22.95 -1.78
C LEU A 399 -20.63 23.12 -1.34
N LYS A 400 -20.43 23.69 -0.16
CA LYS A 400 -19.12 24.04 0.40
C LYS A 400 -18.95 23.46 1.79
N ILE A 401 -17.69 23.27 2.17
CA ILE A 401 -17.34 22.91 3.54
C ILE A 401 -17.92 23.93 4.51
N GLY A 402 -18.58 23.45 5.56
CA GLY A 402 -19.26 24.26 6.57
C GLY A 402 -20.73 24.54 6.26
N ASP A 403 -21.20 24.29 5.03
CA ASP A 403 -22.64 24.31 4.74
C ASP A 403 -23.36 23.32 5.64
N ARG A 404 -24.54 23.68 6.13
CA ARG A 404 -25.28 22.89 7.11
C ARG A 404 -26.35 22.06 6.40
N VAL A 405 -26.08 20.78 6.17
CA VAL A 405 -26.98 19.84 5.51
C VAL A 405 -27.90 19.15 6.50
N LEU A 406 -29.11 18.79 6.05
CA LEU A 406 -30.01 17.94 6.82
C LEU A 406 -29.63 16.48 6.58
N THR A 407 -29.30 15.78 7.65
CA THR A 407 -29.10 14.33 7.66
C THR A 407 -30.26 13.63 8.36
N TYR A 408 -30.47 12.36 8.04
CA TYR A 408 -31.49 11.53 8.66
C TYR A 408 -30.83 10.50 9.58
N VAL A 409 -31.08 10.62 10.88
CA VAL A 409 -30.48 9.76 11.91
C VAL A 409 -31.57 9.24 12.84
N ALA A 410 -31.69 7.91 12.95
CA ALA A 410 -32.65 7.25 13.85
C ALA A 410 -34.09 7.80 13.75
N GLY A 411 -34.57 8.06 12.54
CA GLY A 411 -35.94 8.52 12.29
C GLY A 411 -36.16 10.03 12.34
N ARG A 412 -35.10 10.84 12.54
CA ARG A 412 -35.20 12.29 12.73
C ARG A 412 -34.23 13.05 11.84
N GLU A 413 -34.63 14.25 11.45
CA GLU A 413 -33.74 15.19 10.77
C GLU A 413 -32.77 15.81 11.79
N VAL A 414 -31.48 15.74 11.47
CA VAL A 414 -30.39 16.32 12.26
C VAL A 414 -29.58 17.22 11.34
N VAL A 415 -29.28 18.43 11.78
CA VAL A 415 -28.44 19.34 10.99
C VAL A 415 -26.98 19.02 11.26
N GLN A 416 -26.22 18.68 10.21
CA GLN A 416 -24.79 18.41 10.30
C GLN A 416 -23.99 19.28 9.32
N PRO A 417 -22.80 19.73 9.69
CA PRO A 417 -21.93 20.45 8.75
C PRO A 417 -21.38 19.49 7.70
N VAL A 418 -21.33 19.96 6.46
CA VAL A 418 -20.53 19.36 5.39
C VAL A 418 -19.07 19.52 5.77
N THR A 419 -18.37 18.40 5.87
CA THR A 419 -16.95 18.36 6.21
C THR A 419 -16.07 18.34 4.97
N TRP A 420 -16.61 17.89 3.84
CA TRP A 420 -15.91 17.85 2.56
C TRP A 420 -16.86 17.72 1.35
N VAL A 421 -16.46 18.28 0.22
CA VAL A 421 -17.11 18.09 -1.09
C VAL A 421 -16.01 17.89 -2.15
N GLY A 422 -16.12 16.82 -2.94
CA GLY A 422 -15.21 16.51 -4.06
C GLY A 422 -15.97 16.41 -5.39
N HIS A 423 -15.31 16.65 -6.52
CA HIS A 423 -15.89 16.47 -7.86
C HIS A 423 -14.91 15.93 -8.92
N ARG A 424 -15.44 15.34 -9.99
CA ARG A 424 -14.73 14.86 -11.20
C ARG A 424 -15.70 14.68 -12.38
N THR A 425 -15.21 14.27 -13.55
CA THR A 425 -16.01 13.97 -14.75
C THR A 425 -15.90 12.49 -15.15
N ALA A 426 -17.00 11.88 -15.60
CA ALA A 426 -17.09 10.52 -16.14
C ALA A 426 -17.42 10.52 -17.64
N GLN A 427 -16.93 9.49 -18.36
CA GLN A 427 -17.21 9.22 -19.78
C GLN A 427 -17.73 7.80 -19.93
N VAL A 428 -18.73 7.60 -20.80
CA VAL A 428 -19.43 6.32 -20.98
C VAL A 428 -18.86 5.49 -22.11
N ARG A 429 -18.86 4.16 -21.94
CA ARG A 429 -18.44 3.14 -22.92
C ARG A 429 -19.64 2.37 -23.47
N ALA A 430 -20.23 2.88 -24.55
CA ALA A 430 -21.47 2.34 -25.14
C ALA A 430 -21.35 0.93 -25.76
N ASP A 431 -20.12 0.41 -25.88
CA ASP A 431 -19.79 -0.94 -26.38
C ASP A 431 -19.97 -2.05 -25.33
N LEU A 432 -20.06 -1.69 -24.05
CA LEU A 432 -20.28 -2.63 -22.95
C LEU A 432 -21.78 -2.81 -22.65
N PRO A 433 -22.15 -3.89 -21.90
CA PRO A 433 -23.48 -3.98 -21.33
C PRO A 433 -23.85 -2.69 -20.58
N VAL A 434 -25.11 -2.26 -20.70
CA VAL A 434 -25.58 -0.96 -20.20
C VAL A 434 -25.23 -0.75 -18.72
N ASP A 435 -25.29 -1.81 -17.92
CA ASP A 435 -25.00 -1.79 -16.48
C ASP A 435 -23.51 -1.71 -16.12
N GLN A 436 -22.63 -1.80 -17.13
CA GLN A 436 -21.16 -1.75 -17.03
C GLN A 436 -20.54 -0.63 -17.89
N ALA A 437 -21.34 -0.02 -18.77
CA ALA A 437 -20.94 1.04 -19.67
C ALA A 437 -20.59 2.35 -18.94
N GLY A 438 -21.00 2.52 -17.68
CA GLY A 438 -20.76 3.74 -16.91
C GLY A 438 -21.83 4.82 -17.10
N TYR A 439 -22.95 4.50 -17.77
CA TYR A 439 -24.13 5.37 -17.81
C TYR A 439 -24.60 5.69 -16.39
N PRO A 440 -24.98 6.94 -16.10
CA PRO A 440 -25.57 7.25 -14.81
C PRO A 440 -26.98 6.68 -14.73
N VAL A 441 -27.46 6.42 -13.52
CA VAL A 441 -28.84 6.04 -13.25
C VAL A 441 -29.65 7.30 -12.99
N ARG A 442 -30.70 7.51 -13.79
CA ARG A 442 -31.71 8.55 -13.61
C ARG A 442 -32.92 7.96 -12.90
N ILE A 443 -33.33 8.64 -11.84
CA ILE A 443 -34.54 8.38 -11.06
C ILE A 443 -35.46 9.57 -11.31
N LEU A 444 -36.57 9.36 -12.01
CA LEU A 444 -37.48 10.42 -12.39
C LEU A 444 -38.12 11.08 -11.16
N LYS A 445 -38.54 12.33 -11.33
CA LYS A 445 -39.47 12.97 -10.41
C LYS A 445 -40.65 12.04 -10.08
N ASP A 446 -41.04 12.03 -8.80
CA ASP A 446 -42.14 11.24 -8.25
C ASP A 446 -41.92 9.72 -8.30
N ALA A 447 -40.74 9.21 -8.71
CA ALA A 447 -40.50 7.78 -8.92
C ALA A 447 -40.59 6.91 -7.65
N ILE A 448 -40.22 7.45 -6.49
CA ILE A 448 -40.18 6.73 -5.21
C ILE A 448 -41.50 6.87 -4.46
N SER A 449 -41.98 8.10 -4.34
CA SER A 449 -43.29 8.42 -3.75
C SER A 449 -43.76 9.78 -4.30
N PRO A 450 -45.00 10.24 -4.04
CA PRO A 450 -45.42 11.55 -4.53
C PRO A 450 -44.52 12.65 -3.96
N GLY A 451 -43.87 13.41 -4.84
CA GLY A 451 -42.86 14.41 -4.51
C GLY A 451 -41.47 13.86 -4.20
N VAL A 452 -41.19 12.57 -4.42
CA VAL A 452 -39.89 11.95 -4.14
C VAL A 452 -39.39 11.10 -5.31
N PRO A 453 -38.23 11.44 -5.91
CA PRO A 453 -37.60 12.75 -5.77
C PRO A 453 -38.53 13.86 -6.33
N HIS A 454 -38.46 15.10 -5.85
CA HIS A 454 -39.35 16.18 -6.34
C HIS A 454 -38.89 16.75 -7.70
N GLN A 455 -37.70 16.34 -8.16
CA GLN A 455 -37.12 16.55 -9.48
C GLN A 455 -36.26 15.33 -9.82
N ASP A 456 -36.08 15.02 -11.10
CA ASP A 456 -35.19 13.93 -11.54
C ASP A 456 -33.83 13.97 -10.82
N LEU A 457 -33.47 12.86 -10.19
CA LEU A 457 -32.20 12.64 -9.52
C LEU A 457 -31.30 11.78 -10.41
N VAL A 458 -30.05 12.17 -10.57
CA VAL A 458 -29.07 11.44 -11.40
C VAL A 458 -27.86 11.09 -10.55
N VAL A 459 -27.53 9.81 -10.48
CA VAL A 459 -26.44 9.28 -9.65
C VAL A 459 -25.66 8.22 -10.42
N THR A 460 -24.44 7.92 -10.01
CA THR A 460 -23.73 6.78 -10.59
C THR A 460 -24.40 5.46 -10.18
N PRO A 461 -24.21 4.36 -10.94
CA PRO A 461 -24.93 3.09 -10.71
C PRO A 461 -24.76 2.49 -9.30
N GLU A 462 -23.59 2.69 -8.70
CA GLU A 462 -23.25 2.12 -7.40
C GLU A 462 -23.64 3.02 -6.22
N HIS A 463 -24.10 4.25 -6.48
CA HIS A 463 -24.50 5.17 -5.42
C HIS A 463 -25.76 4.65 -4.71
N CYS A 464 -25.73 4.61 -3.38
CA CYS A 464 -26.82 4.01 -2.61
C CYS A 464 -27.93 5.00 -2.25
N LEU A 465 -29.16 4.56 -2.46
CA LEU A 465 -30.37 5.19 -1.90
C LEU A 465 -30.77 4.50 -0.60
N TYR A 466 -31.40 5.22 0.31
CA TYR A 466 -31.82 4.70 1.60
C TYR A 466 -33.31 4.34 1.60
N PHE A 467 -33.59 3.06 1.85
CA PHE A 467 -34.94 2.50 1.94
C PHE A 467 -35.04 1.62 3.18
N GLU A 468 -36.09 1.82 3.99
CA GLU A 468 -36.46 0.90 5.07
C GLU A 468 -35.30 0.47 6.00
N GLY A 469 -34.41 1.42 6.34
CA GLY A 469 -33.27 1.13 7.21
C GLY A 469 -32.02 0.59 6.50
N ARG A 470 -31.96 0.62 5.18
CA ARG A 470 -30.90 -0.02 4.38
C ARG A 470 -30.44 0.87 3.23
N PHE A 471 -29.18 0.73 2.85
CA PHE A 471 -28.63 1.30 1.61
C PHE A 471 -28.78 0.30 0.47
N VAL A 472 -29.36 0.75 -0.66
CA VAL A 472 -29.56 -0.04 -1.87
C VAL A 472 -28.92 0.68 -3.05
N PRO A 473 -27.99 0.04 -3.78
CA PRO A 473 -27.37 0.66 -4.95
C PRO A 473 -28.38 0.98 -6.05
N ALA A 474 -28.24 2.16 -6.66
CA ALA A 474 -29.19 2.67 -7.67
C ALA A 474 -29.38 1.71 -8.86
N ARG A 475 -28.31 1.04 -9.30
CA ARG A 475 -28.36 0.05 -10.40
C ARG A 475 -29.36 -1.08 -10.16
N MET A 476 -29.55 -1.48 -8.90
CA MET A 476 -30.40 -2.61 -8.54
C MET A 476 -31.89 -2.22 -8.50
N LEU A 477 -32.17 -0.92 -8.60
CA LEU A 477 -33.51 -0.34 -8.62
C LEU A 477 -33.98 0.02 -10.04
N VAL A 478 -33.17 -0.26 -11.06
CA VAL A 478 -33.45 0.09 -12.47
C VAL A 478 -34.65 -0.70 -13.00
N ASN A 479 -35.84 -0.11 -12.93
CA ASN A 479 -37.07 -0.74 -13.41
C ASN A 479 -37.37 -0.48 -14.90
N GLY A 480 -36.51 0.30 -15.58
CA GLY A 480 -36.66 0.64 -16.99
C GLY A 480 -37.87 1.53 -17.31
N ARG A 481 -38.47 2.13 -16.28
CA ARG A 481 -39.59 3.07 -16.36
C ARG A 481 -39.23 4.36 -15.65
N SER A 482 -39.41 4.39 -14.34
CA SER A 482 -39.14 5.55 -13.48
C SER A 482 -37.69 5.60 -12.99
N VAL A 483 -36.98 4.48 -13.03
CA VAL A 483 -35.55 4.37 -12.72
C VAL A 483 -34.86 3.65 -13.87
N PHE A 484 -33.92 4.31 -14.54
CA PHE A 484 -33.26 3.77 -15.73
C PHE A 484 -31.86 4.34 -15.93
N TYR A 485 -31.02 3.61 -16.66
CA TYR A 485 -29.75 4.13 -17.13
C TYR A 485 -30.00 5.21 -18.18
N ASP A 486 -29.49 6.41 -17.96
CA ASP A 486 -29.67 7.50 -18.91
C ASP A 486 -28.69 7.37 -20.07
N LEU A 487 -29.13 6.69 -21.13
CA LEU A 487 -28.34 6.43 -22.32
C LEU A 487 -28.00 7.69 -23.13
N THR A 488 -28.63 8.82 -22.82
CA THR A 488 -28.37 10.10 -23.49
C THR A 488 -27.14 10.82 -22.91
N MET A 489 -26.74 10.46 -21.68
CA MET A 489 -25.60 11.04 -21.00
C MET A 489 -24.36 10.21 -21.25
N THR A 490 -23.53 10.63 -22.21
CA THR A 490 -22.26 9.96 -22.53
C THR A 490 -21.05 10.59 -21.82
N ASN A 491 -21.22 11.78 -21.24
CA ASN A 491 -20.23 12.45 -20.39
C ASN A 491 -20.95 13.28 -19.32
N TYR A 492 -20.50 13.23 -18.07
CA TYR A 492 -21.14 13.95 -16.97
C TYR A 492 -20.17 14.27 -15.82
N GLU A 493 -20.43 15.37 -15.12
CA GLU A 493 -19.71 15.71 -13.90
C GLU A 493 -20.41 15.10 -12.69
N TYR A 494 -19.63 14.67 -11.71
CA TYR A 494 -20.10 14.01 -10.51
C TYR A 494 -19.37 14.52 -9.25
N PHE A 495 -20.02 14.39 -8.11
CA PHE A 495 -19.68 14.96 -6.82
C PHE A 495 -19.77 13.94 -5.69
N HIS A 496 -19.02 14.18 -4.63
CA HIS A 496 -19.16 13.53 -3.34
C HIS A 496 -19.42 14.56 -2.26
N VAL A 497 -20.29 14.22 -1.31
CA VAL A 497 -20.62 15.08 -0.18
C VAL A 497 -20.39 14.30 1.10
N GLU A 498 -19.55 14.81 1.98
CA GLU A 498 -19.24 14.17 3.24
C GLU A 498 -19.63 15.02 4.44
N THR A 499 -20.04 14.32 5.50
CA THR A 499 -20.43 14.83 6.81
C THR A 499 -19.50 14.27 7.89
N GLU A 500 -19.62 14.77 9.12
CA GLU A 500 -18.75 14.32 10.21
C GLU A 500 -18.82 12.81 10.45
N SER A 501 -20.01 12.20 10.42
CA SER A 501 -20.22 10.74 10.36
C SER A 501 -20.78 10.36 9.00
N HIS A 502 -20.63 9.11 8.54
CA HIS A 502 -21.43 8.65 7.40
C HIS A 502 -22.90 8.83 7.74
N SER A 503 -23.65 9.37 6.79
CA SER A 503 -24.97 9.90 7.04
C SER A 503 -25.89 9.59 5.89
N ILE A 504 -27.19 9.68 6.16
CA ILE A 504 -28.22 9.65 5.13
C ILE A 504 -28.57 11.11 4.83
N LEU A 505 -28.39 11.54 3.59
CA LEU A 505 -28.68 12.89 3.10
C LEU A 505 -30.02 12.92 2.36
N TRP A 506 -30.60 14.11 2.23
CA TRP A 506 -31.69 14.36 1.29
C TRP A 506 -31.13 14.87 -0.03
N SER A 507 -31.31 14.11 -1.12
CA SER A 507 -30.94 14.45 -2.51
C SER A 507 -32.19 14.49 -3.39
N ASN A 508 -32.53 15.67 -3.91
CA ASN A 508 -33.79 15.94 -4.63
C ASN A 508 -35.02 15.43 -3.87
N GLY A 509 -34.99 15.46 -2.53
CA GLY A 509 -36.06 14.97 -1.67
C GLY A 509 -36.08 13.45 -1.46
N ALA A 510 -35.19 12.68 -2.10
CA ALA A 510 -34.95 11.27 -1.80
C ALA A 510 -33.86 11.12 -0.72
N LEU A 511 -33.88 10.03 0.04
CA LEU A 511 -32.82 9.73 0.99
C LEU A 511 -31.69 8.95 0.30
N SER A 512 -30.46 9.40 0.44
CA SER A 512 -29.26 8.82 -0.20
C SER A 512 -28.08 8.78 0.76
N GLU A 513 -27.07 7.97 0.46
CA GLU A 513 -25.82 7.94 1.24
C GLU A 513 -25.05 9.27 1.12
N SER A 514 -24.41 9.70 2.21
CA SER A 514 -23.26 10.60 2.09
C SER A 514 -22.02 9.82 1.67
N TYR A 515 -20.96 10.50 1.31
CA TYR A 515 -19.69 9.84 1.04
C TYR A 515 -19.11 9.28 2.35
N LEU A 516 -18.91 7.97 2.39
CA LEU A 516 -18.13 7.31 3.43
C LEU A 516 -16.65 7.42 3.05
N ASP A 517 -15.88 8.23 3.79
CA ASP A 517 -14.41 8.30 3.63
C ASP A 517 -13.75 7.01 4.08
N THR A 518 -13.81 6.02 3.19
CA THR A 518 -13.00 4.82 3.27
C THR A 518 -11.55 5.12 2.90
N GLY A 519 -11.20 6.34 2.47
CA GLY A 519 -9.82 6.69 2.14
C GLY A 519 -9.64 7.64 0.95
N ASN A 520 -10.56 7.69 -0.01
CA ASN A 520 -10.27 8.26 -1.34
C ASN A 520 -10.46 9.78 -1.49
N ARG A 521 -10.76 10.51 -0.39
CA ARG A 521 -11.06 11.95 -0.37
C ARG A 521 -10.07 12.87 -1.11
N ARG A 522 -8.80 12.50 -1.23
CA ARG A 522 -7.73 13.37 -1.79
C ARG A 522 -7.65 13.36 -3.32
N GLU A 523 -8.47 12.55 -3.98
CA GLU A 523 -8.44 12.31 -5.43
C GLU A 523 -9.45 13.18 -6.22
N PHE A 524 -10.18 14.06 -5.52
CA PHE A 524 -11.22 14.89 -6.11
C PHE A 524 -10.91 16.38 -5.94
N GLY A 525 -11.37 17.21 -6.89
CA GLY A 525 -11.28 18.66 -6.77
C GLY A 525 -12.15 19.18 -5.62
N GLN A 526 -11.61 20.00 -4.73
CA GLN A 526 -12.35 20.60 -3.61
C GLN A 526 -12.78 22.05 -3.94
N GLN A 527 -14.01 22.45 -3.61
CA GLN A 527 -14.41 23.86 -3.66
C GLN A 527 -14.07 24.62 -2.37
N GLY A 528 -13.41 25.78 -2.52
CA GLY A 528 -13.17 26.76 -1.44
C GLY A 528 -11.77 26.72 -0.82
N GLY A 529 -11.26 27.89 -0.40
CA GLY A 529 -9.88 28.10 0.07
C GLY A 529 -9.55 27.66 1.51
N ILE A 530 -10.35 26.79 2.12
CA ILE A 530 -10.11 26.26 3.47
C ILE A 530 -9.73 24.78 3.36
N VAL A 531 -8.45 24.47 3.60
CA VAL A 531 -7.92 23.10 3.72
C VAL A 531 -8.10 22.66 5.18
N ARG A 532 -8.95 21.68 5.44
CA ARG A 532 -9.02 21.04 6.77
C ARG A 532 -7.81 20.09 6.86
N LEU A 533 -6.78 20.47 7.63
CA LEU A 533 -5.49 19.76 7.80
C LEU A 533 -5.56 18.38 8.46
N VAL A 534 -6.77 17.85 8.75
CA VAL A 534 -6.98 16.58 9.44
C VAL A 534 -8.02 15.78 8.64
N SER A 535 -7.57 14.79 7.87
CA SER A 535 -8.44 13.69 7.42
C SER A 535 -8.94 12.96 8.68
N GLY A 536 -10.25 12.70 8.76
CA GLY A 536 -10.77 11.82 9.80
C GLY A 536 -10.25 10.39 9.62
N PRO A 537 -10.39 9.50 10.62
CA PRO A 537 -10.01 8.10 10.47
C PRO A 537 -10.78 7.44 9.32
N THR A 538 -10.08 6.60 8.54
CA THR A 538 -10.62 5.71 7.51
C THR A 538 -11.78 4.88 8.07
N ARG A 539 -12.90 4.82 7.35
CA ARG A 539 -14.14 4.18 7.81
C ARG A 539 -14.44 2.87 7.12
N GLU A 540 -15.10 1.95 7.82
CA GLU A 540 -15.54 0.65 7.29
C GLU A 540 -17.06 0.57 7.19
N TRP A 541 -17.56 -0.04 6.12
CA TRP A 541 -19.01 -0.20 5.91
C TRP A 541 -19.71 -1.01 7.00
N SER A 542 -19.06 -2.04 7.55
CA SER A 542 -19.64 -2.91 8.60
C SER A 542 -19.77 -2.20 9.96
N VAL A 543 -19.05 -1.10 10.18
CA VAL A 543 -18.92 -0.44 11.49
C VAL A 543 -19.43 1.00 11.47
N ASP A 544 -19.03 1.76 10.46
CA ASP A 544 -19.22 3.21 10.40
C ASP A 544 -20.37 3.61 9.47
N SER A 545 -21.03 2.66 8.79
CA SER A 545 -22.11 3.00 7.89
C SER A 545 -23.36 3.48 8.64
N ALA A 546 -24.04 4.49 8.10
CA ALA A 546 -25.30 4.98 8.67
C ALA A 546 -26.43 3.93 8.61
N ALA A 547 -26.32 2.97 7.70
CA ALA A 547 -27.25 1.88 7.49
C ALA A 547 -26.55 0.69 6.81
N PRO A 548 -27.00 -0.55 7.05
CA PRO A 548 -26.46 -1.73 6.36
C PRO A 548 -26.72 -1.68 4.85
N LEU A 549 -25.75 -2.16 4.07
CA LEU A 549 -25.89 -2.36 2.63
C LEU A 549 -26.77 -3.58 2.32
N ALA A 550 -27.69 -3.43 1.37
CA ALA A 550 -28.60 -4.46 0.92
C ALA A 550 -28.42 -4.74 -0.57
N VAL A 551 -27.85 -5.92 -0.87
CA VAL A 551 -27.57 -6.41 -2.24
C VAL A 551 -28.14 -7.81 -2.48
N THR A 552 -28.87 -8.37 -1.52
CA THR A 552 -29.54 -9.67 -1.69
C THR A 552 -30.94 -9.47 -2.28
N ARG A 553 -31.35 -10.38 -3.16
CA ARG A 553 -32.62 -10.28 -3.88
C ARG A 553 -33.83 -10.17 -2.95
N ASP A 554 -33.86 -10.91 -1.85
CA ASP A 554 -34.95 -10.90 -0.87
C ASP A 554 -35.17 -9.53 -0.21
N LEU A 555 -34.08 -8.75 -0.07
CA LEU A 555 -34.14 -7.39 0.47
C LEU A 555 -34.46 -6.34 -0.59
N VAL A 556 -33.94 -6.52 -1.82
CA VAL A 556 -34.03 -5.50 -2.88
C VAL A 556 -35.30 -5.65 -3.73
N GLU A 557 -35.74 -6.87 -4.02
CA GLU A 557 -36.89 -7.13 -4.90
C GLU A 557 -38.18 -6.46 -4.40
N PRO A 558 -38.56 -6.48 -3.11
CA PRO A 558 -39.76 -5.78 -2.64
C PRO A 558 -39.74 -4.28 -2.95
N ILE A 559 -38.61 -3.61 -2.69
CA ILE A 559 -38.41 -2.18 -2.96
C ILE A 559 -38.54 -1.93 -4.46
N TYR A 560 -37.81 -2.71 -5.26
CA TYR A 560 -37.86 -2.65 -6.72
C TYR A 560 -39.29 -2.77 -7.26
N ARG A 561 -40.09 -3.73 -6.75
CA ARG A 561 -41.47 -3.95 -7.19
C ARG A 561 -42.38 -2.79 -6.84
N THR A 562 -42.23 -2.20 -5.65
CA THR A 562 -42.99 -0.99 -5.28
C THR A 562 -42.69 0.17 -6.22
N LEU A 563 -41.42 0.38 -6.59
CA LEU A 563 -41.04 1.42 -7.56
C LEU A 563 -41.61 1.14 -8.96
N GLU A 564 -41.61 -0.14 -9.37
CA GLU A 564 -42.16 -0.59 -10.66
C GLU A 564 -43.68 -0.40 -10.72
N GLU A 565 -44.42 -0.84 -9.69
CA GLU A 565 -45.88 -0.65 -9.57
C GLU A 565 -46.25 0.83 -9.61
N ARG A 566 -45.51 1.65 -8.87
CA ARG A 566 -45.70 3.10 -8.89
C ARG A 566 -45.46 3.71 -10.27
N ALA A 567 -44.43 3.26 -10.99
CA ALA A 567 -44.18 3.72 -12.35
C ALA A 567 -45.36 3.38 -13.30
N VAL A 568 -46.01 2.24 -13.08
CA VAL A 568 -47.24 1.84 -13.78
C VAL A 568 -48.40 2.77 -13.42
N GLU A 569 -48.60 3.10 -12.13
CA GLU A 569 -49.62 4.05 -11.69
C GLU A 569 -49.42 5.45 -12.31
N MET A 570 -48.16 5.87 -12.47
CA MET A 570 -47.77 7.11 -13.15
C MET A 570 -47.91 7.04 -14.68
N SER A 571 -48.34 5.90 -15.23
CA SER A 571 -48.45 5.67 -16.67
C SER A 571 -47.14 5.84 -17.44
N LEU A 572 -46.00 5.53 -16.80
CA LEU A 572 -44.69 5.58 -17.43
C LEU A 572 -44.46 4.32 -18.30
N PRO A 573 -44.01 4.48 -19.56
CA PRO A 573 -43.81 3.36 -20.47
C PRO A 573 -42.64 2.48 -20.04
N ASP A 574 -42.74 1.18 -20.33
CA ASP A 574 -41.61 0.26 -20.19
C ASP A 574 -40.62 0.45 -21.33
N GLN A 575 -39.38 0.77 -21.01
CA GLN A 575 -38.31 0.92 -21.99
C GLN A 575 -37.47 -0.35 -22.14
N ARG A 576 -37.74 -1.39 -21.34
CA ARG A 576 -37.00 -2.66 -21.42
C ARG A 576 -37.36 -3.42 -22.68
N LYS A 577 -36.36 -4.06 -23.27
CA LYS A 577 -36.59 -5.03 -24.35
C LYS A 577 -37.13 -6.33 -23.75
N PRO A 578 -38.16 -6.94 -24.34
CA PRO A 578 -38.58 -8.28 -23.94
C PRO A 578 -37.42 -9.26 -24.10
N VAL A 579 -37.21 -10.08 -23.08
CA VAL A 579 -36.18 -11.11 -23.06
C VAL A 579 -36.87 -12.46 -23.18
N VAL A 580 -36.46 -13.28 -24.14
CA VAL A 580 -36.93 -14.66 -24.25
C VAL A 580 -36.01 -15.55 -23.42
N LEU A 581 -36.59 -16.36 -22.54
CA LEU A 581 -35.83 -17.26 -21.68
C LEU A 581 -35.96 -18.72 -22.15
N THR A 582 -34.90 -19.51 -21.97
CA THR A 582 -34.88 -20.95 -22.18
C THR A 582 -34.27 -21.68 -21.00
N GLU A 583 -34.78 -22.88 -20.71
CA GLU A 583 -34.18 -23.81 -19.74
C GLU A 583 -33.16 -24.75 -20.39
N ASP A 584 -33.04 -24.72 -21.73
CA ASP A 584 -32.08 -25.54 -22.45
C ASP A 584 -30.68 -24.93 -22.37
N ALA A 585 -29.83 -25.56 -21.55
CA ALA A 585 -28.42 -25.22 -21.45
C ALA A 585 -27.63 -25.47 -22.74
N ASN A 586 -28.16 -26.23 -23.71
CA ASN A 586 -27.42 -26.66 -24.91
C ASN A 586 -26.05 -27.24 -24.53
N LEU A 587 -25.99 -28.02 -23.45
CA LEU A 587 -24.73 -28.53 -22.91
C LEU A 587 -24.10 -29.54 -23.86
N HIS A 588 -22.87 -29.26 -24.27
CA HIS A 588 -22.04 -30.11 -25.11
C HIS A 588 -20.57 -29.97 -24.75
N LEU A 589 -19.71 -30.83 -25.31
CA LEU A 589 -18.27 -30.64 -25.24
C LEU A 589 -17.73 -30.14 -26.56
N VAL A 590 -16.64 -29.38 -26.52
CA VAL A 590 -15.85 -28.99 -27.70
C VAL A 590 -14.41 -29.41 -27.48
N THR A 591 -13.81 -30.11 -28.44
CA THR A 591 -12.37 -30.46 -28.39
C THR A 591 -11.50 -29.24 -28.67
N SER A 592 -10.22 -29.26 -28.35
CA SER A 592 -9.25 -28.23 -28.75
C SER A 592 -9.21 -27.95 -30.26
N ALA A 593 -9.52 -28.94 -31.09
CA ALA A 593 -9.67 -28.80 -32.55
C ALA A 593 -11.03 -28.21 -33.00
N GLY A 594 -11.90 -27.79 -32.08
CA GLY A 594 -13.22 -27.21 -32.38
C GLY A 594 -14.34 -28.22 -32.66
N HIS A 595 -14.11 -29.53 -32.56
CA HIS A 595 -15.15 -30.54 -32.79
C HIS A 595 -16.14 -30.61 -31.62
N ARG A 596 -17.44 -30.53 -31.95
CA ARG A 596 -18.54 -30.68 -30.99
C ARG A 596 -18.85 -32.15 -30.69
N ILE A 597 -18.98 -32.47 -29.41
CA ILE A 597 -19.42 -33.78 -28.89
C ILE A 597 -20.71 -33.57 -28.09
N ASN A 598 -21.82 -34.08 -28.62
CA ASN A 598 -23.10 -34.04 -27.93
C ASN A 598 -23.18 -35.10 -26.82
N PRO A 599 -23.98 -34.86 -25.76
CA PRO A 599 -24.21 -35.88 -24.75
C PRO A 599 -24.87 -37.10 -25.37
N ALA A 600 -24.31 -38.29 -25.09
CA ALA A 600 -24.84 -39.56 -25.57
C ALA A 600 -26.12 -39.95 -24.82
N ARG A 601 -26.23 -39.55 -23.54
CA ARG A 601 -27.45 -39.65 -22.74
C ARG A 601 -27.43 -38.67 -21.57
N ARG A 602 -28.62 -38.34 -21.07
CA ARG A 602 -28.83 -37.73 -19.76
C ARG A 602 -29.35 -38.82 -18.81
N ALA A 603 -28.65 -39.06 -17.71
CA ALA A 603 -29.05 -40.04 -16.71
C ALA A 603 -30.19 -39.51 -15.84
N GLU A 604 -30.95 -40.41 -15.20
CA GLU A 604 -32.11 -40.05 -14.36
C GLU A 604 -31.74 -39.18 -13.15
N ASN A 605 -30.48 -39.26 -12.70
CA ASN A 605 -29.94 -38.43 -11.61
C ASN A 605 -29.50 -37.02 -12.06
N GLY A 606 -29.66 -36.67 -13.35
CA GLY A 606 -29.28 -35.38 -13.91
C GLY A 606 -27.90 -35.34 -14.55
N ASP A 607 -27.12 -36.43 -14.51
CA ASP A 607 -25.78 -36.47 -15.08
C ASP A 607 -25.81 -36.49 -16.61
N PHE A 608 -24.87 -35.78 -17.23
CA PHE A 608 -24.61 -35.82 -18.66
C PHE A 608 -23.49 -36.80 -18.95
N VAL A 609 -23.72 -37.71 -19.90
CA VAL A 609 -22.77 -38.76 -20.27
C VAL A 609 -22.28 -38.51 -21.69
N PHE A 610 -20.97 -38.40 -21.85
CA PHE A 610 -20.29 -38.14 -23.12
C PHE A 610 -19.38 -39.30 -23.50
N MET A 611 -19.38 -39.65 -24.78
CA MET A 611 -18.44 -40.61 -25.35
C MET A 611 -17.25 -39.83 -25.92
N LEU A 612 -16.07 -40.02 -25.34
CA LEU A 612 -14.85 -39.31 -25.73
C LEU A 612 -14.02 -40.14 -26.72
N PRO A 613 -13.67 -39.58 -27.90
CA PRO A 613 -12.68 -40.17 -28.79
C PRO A 613 -11.32 -40.41 -28.11
N ALA A 614 -10.55 -41.31 -28.71
CA ALA A 614 -9.16 -41.54 -28.32
C ALA A 614 -8.27 -40.33 -28.65
N GLY A 615 -7.20 -40.13 -27.88
CA GLY A 615 -6.19 -39.10 -28.15
C GLY A 615 -6.56 -37.67 -27.75
N ILE A 616 -7.67 -37.47 -27.04
CA ILE A 616 -8.07 -36.17 -26.49
C ILE A 616 -7.58 -36.06 -25.04
N ASP A 617 -6.84 -35.01 -24.75
CA ASP A 617 -6.28 -34.64 -23.45
C ASP A 617 -7.00 -33.44 -22.82
N GLU A 618 -7.78 -32.69 -23.59
CA GLU A 618 -8.61 -31.60 -23.09
C GLU A 618 -9.95 -31.46 -23.83
N VAL A 619 -10.98 -31.04 -23.10
CA VAL A 619 -12.28 -30.67 -23.67
C VAL A 619 -12.79 -29.41 -22.99
N TYR A 620 -13.57 -28.64 -23.71
CA TYR A 620 -14.32 -27.50 -23.18
C TYR A 620 -15.75 -27.94 -22.91
N ILE A 621 -16.25 -27.69 -21.70
CA ILE A 621 -17.66 -27.82 -21.33
C ILE A 621 -18.37 -26.55 -21.79
N VAL A 622 -19.16 -26.66 -22.85
CA VAL A 622 -19.84 -25.54 -23.48
C VAL A 622 -21.33 -25.60 -23.21
N SER A 623 -21.90 -24.49 -22.76
CA SER A 623 -23.33 -24.31 -22.55
C SER A 623 -23.74 -22.88 -22.90
N ARG A 624 -25.04 -22.64 -23.03
CA ARG A 624 -25.58 -21.29 -22.85
C ARG A 624 -25.15 -20.78 -21.48
N ALA A 625 -24.90 -19.48 -21.41
CA ALA A 625 -24.60 -18.78 -20.17
C ALA A 625 -25.27 -17.42 -20.19
N SER A 626 -25.78 -17.00 -19.04
CA SER A 626 -26.41 -15.71 -18.88
C SER A 626 -26.06 -15.16 -17.51
N ARG A 627 -26.14 -13.84 -17.35
CA ARG A 627 -25.98 -13.22 -16.04
C ARG A 627 -27.29 -13.35 -15.28
N PRO A 628 -27.29 -13.78 -14.00
CA PRO A 628 -28.50 -13.78 -13.19
C PRO A 628 -29.21 -12.42 -13.17
N ALA A 629 -28.45 -11.32 -13.19
CA ALA A 629 -28.97 -9.96 -13.33
C ALA A 629 -29.76 -9.71 -14.63
N ASP A 630 -29.45 -10.41 -15.73
CA ASP A 630 -30.18 -10.29 -17.00
C ASP A 630 -31.42 -11.19 -17.04
N VAL A 631 -31.35 -12.34 -16.37
CA VAL A 631 -32.41 -13.37 -16.38
C VAL A 631 -33.53 -13.02 -15.40
N PHE A 632 -33.15 -12.67 -14.17
CA PHE A 632 -34.10 -12.38 -13.11
C PHE A 632 -34.38 -10.88 -12.98
N GLY A 633 -33.46 -10.04 -13.46
CA GLY A 633 -33.55 -8.59 -13.40
C GLY A 633 -32.55 -7.96 -12.42
N PRO A 634 -32.52 -6.61 -12.37
CA PRO A 634 -31.47 -5.86 -11.70
C PRO A 634 -31.45 -5.97 -10.17
N MET A 635 -32.51 -6.48 -9.56
CA MET A 635 -32.55 -6.82 -8.12
C MET A 635 -31.62 -7.98 -7.74
N VAL A 636 -31.01 -8.66 -8.71
CA VAL A 636 -29.96 -9.67 -8.50
C VAL A 636 -28.60 -9.07 -8.78
N ASP A 637 -27.71 -9.08 -7.79
CA ASP A 637 -26.36 -8.54 -7.92
C ASP A 637 -25.39 -9.47 -8.67
N ASP A 638 -25.68 -10.78 -8.74
CA ASP A 638 -24.78 -11.70 -9.43
C ASP A 638 -24.72 -11.40 -10.94
N ARG A 639 -23.60 -10.82 -11.35
CA ARG A 639 -23.28 -10.39 -12.73
C ARG A 639 -22.39 -11.38 -13.46
N ARG A 640 -22.06 -12.53 -12.85
CA ARG A 640 -21.27 -13.57 -13.51
C ARG A 640 -22.07 -14.18 -14.64
N TYR A 641 -21.42 -14.50 -15.76
CA TYR A 641 -22.01 -15.43 -16.71
C TYR A 641 -22.03 -16.83 -16.08
N LEU A 642 -23.22 -17.38 -15.87
CA LEU A 642 -23.39 -18.71 -15.29
C LEU A 642 -23.90 -19.67 -16.38
N GLY A 643 -23.07 -20.67 -16.69
CA GLY A 643 -23.41 -21.76 -17.60
C GLY A 643 -24.14 -22.88 -16.87
N VAL A 644 -23.44 -23.95 -16.51
CA VAL A 644 -23.95 -25.05 -15.69
C VAL A 644 -23.18 -25.15 -14.36
N LEU A 645 -23.88 -25.49 -13.27
CA LEU A 645 -23.30 -25.74 -11.96
C LEU A 645 -22.85 -27.19 -11.90
N VAL A 646 -21.54 -27.42 -11.91
CA VAL A 646 -20.97 -28.76 -12.00
C VAL A 646 -20.63 -29.28 -10.61
N GLY A 647 -21.10 -30.50 -10.32
CA GLY A 647 -20.73 -31.30 -9.15
C GLY A 647 -19.63 -32.29 -9.49
N ASN A 648 -19.86 -33.58 -9.32
CA ASN A 648 -18.86 -34.60 -9.62
C ASN A 648 -18.59 -34.74 -11.13
N ILE A 649 -17.31 -34.89 -11.48
CA ILE A 649 -16.87 -35.24 -12.83
C ILE A 649 -16.15 -36.59 -12.76
N SER A 650 -16.58 -37.57 -13.54
CA SER A 650 -16.00 -38.91 -13.56
C SER A 650 -15.62 -39.32 -14.98
N LEU A 651 -14.38 -39.76 -15.16
CA LEU A 651 -13.90 -40.36 -16.39
C LEU A 651 -13.77 -41.88 -16.22
N TRP A 652 -14.46 -42.64 -17.05
CA TRP A 652 -14.38 -44.09 -17.14
C TRP A 652 -13.54 -44.48 -18.34
N ALA A 653 -12.42 -45.17 -18.09
CA ALA A 653 -11.54 -45.74 -19.12
C ALA A 653 -11.23 -47.21 -18.79
N GLY A 654 -10.49 -47.91 -19.66
CA GLY A 654 -10.18 -49.34 -19.51
C GLY A 654 -9.48 -49.73 -18.19
N ASN A 655 -8.88 -48.76 -17.48
CA ASN A 655 -8.21 -48.93 -16.19
C ASN A 655 -9.10 -48.57 -14.97
N GLY A 656 -10.39 -48.26 -15.17
CA GLY A 656 -11.36 -47.97 -14.10
C GLY A 656 -11.94 -46.55 -14.15
N GLN A 657 -12.64 -46.19 -13.08
CA GLN A 657 -13.21 -44.85 -12.88
C GLN A 657 -12.17 -43.92 -12.23
N LYS A 658 -11.99 -42.73 -12.77
CA LYS A 658 -11.18 -41.65 -12.20
C LYS A 658 -12.05 -40.41 -11.96
N SER A 659 -12.04 -39.91 -10.73
CA SER A 659 -12.67 -38.62 -10.40
C SER A 659 -11.77 -37.47 -10.87
N LEU A 660 -12.37 -36.48 -11.53
CA LEU A 660 -11.71 -35.24 -11.91
C LEU A 660 -12.21 -34.16 -10.94
N THR A 661 -11.30 -33.64 -10.12
CA THR A 661 -11.63 -32.71 -9.04
C THR A 661 -11.03 -31.32 -9.24
N ALA A 662 -10.31 -31.09 -10.34
CA ALA A 662 -9.58 -29.85 -10.59
C ALA A 662 -10.50 -28.63 -10.42
N HIS A 663 -11.73 -28.69 -10.94
CA HIS A 663 -12.72 -27.61 -10.83
C HIS A 663 -13.04 -27.25 -9.38
N VAL A 664 -12.98 -28.18 -8.43
CA VAL A 664 -13.22 -27.89 -7.01
C VAL A 664 -11.95 -27.74 -6.17
N THR A 665 -10.78 -28.18 -6.66
CA THR A 665 -9.51 -28.12 -5.92
C THR A 665 -8.59 -26.98 -6.33
N GLU A 666 -8.67 -26.49 -7.57
CA GLU A 666 -7.78 -25.46 -8.14
C GLU A 666 -8.49 -24.10 -8.23
N ASP A 667 -7.79 -22.99 -8.00
CA ASP A 667 -8.37 -21.65 -8.01
C ASP A 667 -8.53 -21.05 -9.42
N ASN A 668 -7.53 -21.25 -10.29
CA ASN A 668 -7.42 -20.56 -11.58
C ASN A 668 -7.62 -21.52 -12.77
N LEU A 669 -8.88 -21.80 -13.11
CA LEU A 669 -9.22 -22.63 -14.25
C LEU A 669 -9.98 -21.84 -15.32
N SER A 670 -9.51 -21.95 -16.57
CA SER A 670 -10.09 -21.24 -17.71
C SER A 670 -11.56 -21.61 -17.89
N GLY A 671 -12.43 -20.60 -17.94
CA GLY A 671 -13.87 -20.76 -18.15
C GLY A 671 -14.67 -21.24 -16.94
N TRP A 672 -14.07 -21.27 -15.75
CA TRP A 672 -14.76 -21.57 -14.49
C TRP A 672 -14.89 -20.31 -13.63
N ASN A 673 -16.06 -20.10 -13.01
CA ASN A 673 -16.30 -19.01 -12.05
C ASN A 673 -15.60 -19.28 -10.70
N ASN A 674 -15.79 -18.46 -9.66
CA ASN A 674 -15.28 -18.77 -8.32
C ASN A 674 -15.89 -20.06 -7.75
N ARG A 675 -15.17 -20.73 -6.83
CA ARG A 675 -15.65 -21.95 -6.15
C ARG A 675 -16.84 -21.65 -5.26
N GLU A 676 -17.82 -22.53 -5.28
CA GLU A 676 -19.01 -22.47 -4.42
C GLU A 676 -18.87 -23.47 -3.26
N GLU A 677 -19.61 -23.25 -2.16
CA GLU A 677 -19.66 -24.21 -1.07
C GLU A 677 -20.29 -25.55 -1.51
N GLY A 678 -19.88 -26.65 -0.88
CA GLY A 678 -20.45 -27.98 -1.16
C GLY A 678 -19.80 -28.75 -2.32
N GLY A 679 -18.63 -28.31 -2.81
CA GLY A 679 -17.88 -29.04 -3.82
C GLY A 679 -18.51 -28.95 -5.21
N VAL A 680 -19.03 -27.78 -5.55
CA VAL A 680 -19.62 -27.48 -6.86
C VAL A 680 -19.01 -26.19 -7.43
N ARG A 681 -19.09 -26.00 -8.75
CA ARG A 681 -18.58 -24.79 -9.40
C ARG A 681 -19.32 -24.50 -10.70
N TRP A 682 -19.68 -23.22 -10.90
CA TRP A 682 -20.27 -22.76 -12.15
C TRP A 682 -19.23 -22.67 -13.27
N THR A 683 -19.55 -23.18 -14.45
CA THR A 683 -18.88 -22.78 -15.69
C THR A 683 -19.31 -21.36 -16.08
N ASN A 684 -18.50 -20.63 -16.86
CA ASN A 684 -18.92 -19.34 -17.45
C ASN A 684 -19.59 -19.47 -18.84
N GLY A 685 -19.85 -20.70 -19.29
CA GLY A 685 -20.37 -21.04 -20.62
C GLY A 685 -19.35 -21.74 -21.52
N ASN A 686 -18.05 -21.70 -21.20
CA ASN A 686 -17.00 -22.36 -21.96
C ASN A 686 -15.81 -22.78 -21.09
N ALA A 687 -15.97 -23.85 -20.30
CA ALA A 687 -15.04 -24.23 -19.25
C ALA A 687 -14.04 -25.32 -19.67
N LEU A 688 -12.74 -25.08 -19.52
CA LEU A 688 -11.69 -26.04 -19.83
C LEU A 688 -11.68 -27.20 -18.81
N LEU A 689 -11.66 -28.43 -19.29
CA LEU A 689 -11.52 -29.64 -18.51
C LEU A 689 -10.33 -30.46 -19.05
N ASN A 690 -9.27 -30.50 -18.25
CA ASN A 690 -8.11 -31.35 -18.53
C ASN A 690 -8.44 -32.82 -18.24
N LEU A 691 -8.13 -33.68 -19.20
CA LEU A 691 -8.30 -35.11 -19.11
C LEU A 691 -6.93 -35.77 -18.86
N PRO A 692 -6.85 -36.73 -17.92
CA PRO A 692 -5.60 -37.41 -17.64
C PRO A 692 -5.15 -38.27 -18.82
N ALA A 693 -3.84 -38.47 -18.96
CA ALA A 693 -3.26 -39.37 -19.96
C ALA A 693 -3.88 -40.78 -19.88
N ARG A 694 -4.26 -41.33 -21.04
CA ARG A 694 -4.92 -42.63 -21.19
C ARG A 694 -3.96 -43.61 -21.84
N GLN A 695 -3.85 -44.84 -21.29
CA GLN A 695 -2.89 -45.84 -21.78
C GLN A 695 -3.32 -46.54 -23.07
N ASP A 696 -4.58 -46.42 -23.48
CA ASP A 696 -5.14 -47.10 -24.64
C ASP A 696 -5.89 -46.12 -25.57
N LEU A 697 -5.85 -46.39 -26.88
CA LEU A 697 -6.71 -45.74 -27.90
C LEU A 697 -8.20 -46.13 -27.76
N SER A 698 -8.65 -46.51 -26.56
CA SER A 698 -10.00 -46.93 -26.26
C SER A 698 -10.92 -45.72 -26.03
N ILE A 699 -12.17 -45.82 -26.48
CA ILE A 699 -13.22 -44.85 -26.19
C ILE A 699 -13.41 -44.75 -24.67
N SER A 700 -13.53 -43.53 -24.14
CA SER A 700 -13.76 -43.29 -22.71
C SER A 700 -15.13 -42.64 -22.49
N VAL A 701 -15.70 -42.83 -21.30
CA VAL A 701 -16.99 -42.24 -20.95
C VAL A 701 -16.76 -41.16 -19.90
N LEU A 702 -17.14 -39.92 -20.21
CA LEU A 702 -17.11 -38.82 -19.26
C LEU A 702 -18.52 -38.55 -18.73
N THR A 703 -18.67 -38.55 -17.42
CA THR A 703 -19.90 -38.19 -16.73
C THR A 703 -19.70 -36.86 -16.02
N ILE A 704 -20.62 -35.91 -16.25
CA ILE A 704 -20.65 -34.60 -15.61
C ILE A 704 -21.97 -34.45 -14.87
N GLU A 705 -21.91 -34.31 -13.55
CA GLU A 705 -23.07 -34.04 -12.72
C GLU A 705 -23.43 -32.55 -12.79
N VAL A 706 -24.63 -32.23 -13.30
CA VAL A 706 -25.16 -30.87 -13.35
C VAL A 706 -26.15 -30.68 -12.22
N LYS A 707 -25.77 -29.88 -11.23
CA LYS A 707 -26.58 -29.58 -10.05
C LYS A 707 -27.60 -28.49 -10.29
N ASN A 708 -27.30 -27.56 -11.18
CA ASN A 708 -28.18 -26.45 -11.56
C ASN A 708 -27.82 -25.92 -12.94
N ALA A 709 -28.80 -25.40 -13.67
CA ALA A 709 -28.67 -24.84 -15.01
C ALA A 709 -29.88 -23.95 -15.29
N GLY A 710 -29.65 -22.82 -15.99
CA GLY A 710 -30.70 -21.94 -16.47
C GLY A 710 -31.45 -21.16 -15.38
N PRO A 711 -32.44 -20.34 -15.78
CA PRO A 711 -32.80 -20.05 -17.18
C PRO A 711 -31.74 -19.20 -17.90
N TYR A 712 -31.75 -19.20 -19.23
CA TYR A 712 -30.82 -18.45 -20.08
C TYR A 712 -31.58 -17.47 -20.99
N VAL A 713 -30.96 -16.33 -21.27
CA VAL A 713 -31.42 -15.38 -22.28
C VAL A 713 -31.16 -15.94 -23.68
N LEU A 714 -32.20 -15.98 -24.52
CA LEU A 714 -32.12 -16.29 -25.94
C LEU A 714 -32.02 -14.97 -26.72
N ASP A 715 -30.85 -14.73 -27.33
CA ASP A 715 -30.71 -13.69 -28.35
C ASP A 715 -30.99 -14.31 -29.74
N ASP A 716 -31.89 -13.69 -30.50
CA ASP A 716 -32.29 -14.12 -31.86
C ASP A 716 -31.10 -14.23 -32.86
N GLU A 717 -29.93 -13.67 -32.53
CA GLU A 717 -28.75 -13.64 -33.41
C GLU A 717 -27.66 -14.68 -33.08
N ASN A 718 -27.68 -15.34 -31.90
CA ASN A 718 -26.50 -16.03 -31.35
C ASN A 718 -26.47 -17.56 -31.42
N ASP A 719 -27.53 -18.23 -31.87
CA ASP A 719 -27.50 -19.70 -32.04
C ASP A 719 -26.59 -20.16 -33.22
N ALA A 720 -25.96 -19.23 -33.95
CA ALA A 720 -25.09 -19.50 -35.09
C ALA A 720 -23.59 -19.16 -34.91
N VAL A 721 -23.15 -18.50 -33.81
CA VAL A 721 -21.78 -17.91 -33.74
C VAL A 721 -20.91 -18.44 -32.59
N ALA A 722 -21.33 -19.45 -31.82
CA ALA A 722 -20.46 -20.12 -30.85
C ALA A 722 -19.46 -21.09 -31.52
N VAL A 723 -18.66 -20.60 -32.47
CA VAL A 723 -17.51 -21.30 -33.05
C VAL A 723 -16.43 -20.25 -33.36
N VAL A 724 -15.36 -20.29 -32.55
CA VAL A 724 -14.01 -19.73 -32.80
C VAL A 724 -13.86 -18.21 -32.70
N ALA A 725 -13.33 -17.77 -31.55
CA ALA A 725 -12.25 -16.78 -31.53
C ALA A 725 -11.27 -17.17 -30.41
N SER A 726 -10.01 -17.31 -30.84
CA SER A 726 -8.80 -17.76 -30.16
C SER A 726 -8.36 -16.92 -28.98
#